data_AF-A0A6C0BAK8-F1
#
_entry.id   AF-A0A6C0BAK8-F1
#
_cell.length_a   1.000
_cell.length_b   1.000
_cell.length_c   1.000
_cell.angle_alpha   90.00
_cell.angle_beta   90.00
_cell.angle_gamma   90.00
#
_symmetry.space_group_name_H-M   'P 1'
#
loop_
_entity.id
_entity.type
_entity.pdbx_description
1 polymer ?
#
loop_
_entity_poly.entity_id
_entity_poly.type
_entity_poly.pdbx_seq_one_letter_code
_entity_poly.pdbx_strand_id
1 'polypeptide(L)'
;MDQSKLTKSEWCSIEVPLPPAEQRIIEFLGKASHTPDKIEHSVITLLDYLKLPQSPAVDLFLCHKYFAKSIKDLIYKFKLPAKEQIKLKKADQIRLNTSTEQIPPTLYECILLDICKQLPSNPHHFYTLHVMFSYNLPNVNIYIQQMIREMLDVYTFPLKELVLDSVSILENNPYIYKYKPLELYPHQKQLFEICKHSHPKLILYTAQTGQGKTLSPIGASNFYDAVIFMCAHRHIALALARAAIAVKKKIATAFGAKSKEDVKLHYYAVTKCVRDKRNGKIKQVDNSDGNKVEILICDIESFVHAKEYMLQFKAGNRMMVWLDEPTITLDYDSHPLHELYQKNWKSNTEITTVVLSSATLPSDMITTIQSFTTTFPDAHIYNVSSYDTTKTVQLLNAENQIEMPHYHCPTFQSLQECIVFLESKRLIMKYVDLHAILEFLKTHSPDFSYFKTVADVTIDNIKRFYIHVLKTFTPESWPTVYKAEQERRIVQPATIEFCTKDAHTLEHGPSIYITDDVDNVAKYCIKTSSIPEEVLTTILKNLGHNAVISEKITQLEKDLEDANSKDEDKEKKMVKNQMSPEVRVIQNKLTELYDHILPMVLPDEYIPNKKSHLAKYGHVDKLNTAFSSNIDSTIAKEILSLDIDNKWKLLLLMGIGVFAKHTNSKYMEIMKQLATQQYLFMIIADSDYIYGTNYLLCQGYIGNGMKLTPEKIIQAIGRVGRGQQGQKNSIRFRNIQDVQLLFFPQTHNPEIENMKKIYF
;
A
#
# COMPACT_ATOMS: atom_id res chain seq x y z
N MET A 1 -3.04 19.09 15.21
CA MET A 1 -1.85 18.73 14.43
C MET A 1 -0.95 19.96 14.44
N ASP A 2 -0.01 20.07 15.38
CA ASP A 2 0.98 21.14 15.32
C ASP A 2 2.10 20.72 14.35
N GLN A 3 2.30 21.49 13.28
CA GLN A 3 3.29 21.19 12.24
C GLN A 3 4.66 21.76 12.66
N SER A 4 5.54 20.90 13.18
CA SER A 4 6.89 21.28 13.65
C SER A 4 7.95 21.22 12.54
N LYS A 5 9.17 21.64 12.82
CA LYS A 5 10.31 21.26 11.95
C LYS A 5 10.60 19.75 12.05
N LEU A 6 11.28 19.19 11.05
CA LEU A 6 11.74 17.80 11.10
C LEU A 6 12.71 17.59 12.26
N THR A 7 12.50 16.50 12.98
CA THR A 7 13.44 16.04 14.02
C THR A 7 14.69 15.41 13.39
N LYS A 8 15.74 15.27 14.19
CA LYS A 8 16.99 14.62 13.74
C LYS A 8 16.75 13.16 13.33
N SER A 9 15.92 12.42 14.06
CA SER A 9 15.59 11.03 13.74
C SER A 9 14.84 10.92 12.41
N GLU A 10 13.89 11.81 12.14
CA GLU A 10 13.18 11.87 10.86
C GLU A 10 14.13 12.19 9.71
N TRP A 11 15.06 13.14 9.88
CA TRP A 11 16.08 13.44 8.87
C TRP A 11 16.99 12.23 8.60
N CYS A 12 17.43 11.52 9.64
CA CYS A 12 18.23 10.31 9.45
C CYS A 12 17.42 9.17 8.78
N SER A 13 16.11 9.09 9.03
CA SER A 13 15.25 8.03 8.48
C SER A 13 15.13 8.07 6.95
N ILE A 14 15.17 9.26 6.34
CA ILE A 14 15.08 9.43 4.89
C ILE A 14 16.39 9.09 4.16
N GLU A 15 17.51 8.99 4.89
CA GLU A 15 18.82 8.59 4.35
C GLU A 15 19.03 7.07 4.36
N VAL A 16 18.13 6.30 4.98
CA VAL A 16 18.21 4.83 5.01
C VAL A 16 17.98 4.27 3.60
N PRO A 17 18.90 3.46 3.05
CA PRO A 17 18.74 2.86 1.72
C PRO A 17 17.44 2.07 1.58
N LEU A 18 16.87 2.05 0.37
CA LEU A 18 15.71 1.23 0.06
C LEU A 18 16.11 -0.25 -0.10
N PRO A 19 15.21 -1.20 0.17
CA PRO A 19 15.39 -2.60 -0.24
C PRO A 19 15.63 -2.72 -1.75
N PRO A 20 16.42 -3.70 -2.23
CA PRO A 20 16.76 -3.81 -3.66
C PRO A 20 15.56 -3.90 -4.60
N ALA A 21 14.48 -4.58 -4.18
CA ALA A 21 13.26 -4.71 -4.98
C ALA A 21 12.54 -3.37 -5.14
N GLU A 22 12.41 -2.60 -4.05
CA GLU A 22 11.82 -1.25 -4.10
C GLU A 22 12.70 -0.31 -4.91
N GLN A 23 14.02 -0.35 -4.71
CA GLN A 23 14.95 0.47 -5.45
C GLN A 23 14.84 0.24 -6.97
N ARG A 24 14.74 -1.02 -7.42
CA ARG A 24 14.49 -1.36 -8.83
C ARG A 24 13.21 -0.70 -9.36
N ILE A 25 12.13 -0.71 -8.58
CA ILE A 25 10.85 -0.10 -8.98
C ILE A 25 10.96 1.42 -9.11
N ILE A 26 11.61 2.11 -8.15
CA ILE A 26 11.76 3.57 -8.20
C ILE A 26 12.69 4.00 -9.34
N GLU A 27 13.78 3.25 -9.58
CA GLU A 27 14.65 3.50 -10.73
C GLU A 27 13.93 3.31 -12.06
N PHE A 28 13.09 2.28 -12.16
CA PHE A 28 12.26 2.06 -13.33
C PHE A 28 11.26 3.21 -13.52
N LEU A 29 10.55 3.64 -12.47
CA LEU A 29 9.59 4.76 -12.53
C LEU A 29 10.23 6.03 -13.09
N GLY A 30 11.44 6.37 -12.62
CA GLY A 30 12.18 7.52 -13.12
C GLY A 30 12.63 7.37 -14.58
N LYS A 31 13.07 6.18 -15.01
CA LYS A 31 13.52 5.94 -16.40
C LYS A 31 12.35 5.83 -17.39
N ALA A 32 11.28 5.17 -16.98
CA ALA A 32 10.10 4.89 -17.80
C ALA A 32 9.21 6.13 -17.98
N SER A 33 9.36 7.18 -17.18
CA SER A 33 8.54 8.39 -17.33
C SER A 33 8.64 9.00 -18.73
N HIS A 34 9.84 9.00 -19.34
CA HIS A 34 10.04 9.47 -20.72
C HIS A 34 9.61 8.46 -21.79
N THR A 35 9.50 7.17 -21.44
CA THR A 35 9.15 6.07 -22.33
C THR A 35 8.03 5.25 -21.70
N PRO A 36 6.77 5.73 -21.73
CA PRO A 36 5.68 5.15 -20.94
C PRO A 36 5.38 3.68 -21.25
N ASP A 37 5.69 3.23 -22.47
CA ASP A 37 5.51 1.85 -22.94
C ASP A 37 6.71 0.94 -22.67
N LYS A 38 7.72 1.42 -21.93
CA LYS A 38 8.84 0.60 -21.51
C LYS A 38 8.34 -0.53 -20.61
N ILE A 39 8.85 -1.72 -20.87
CA ILE A 39 8.60 -2.93 -20.09
C ILE A 39 9.95 -3.51 -19.65
N GLU A 40 10.05 -3.97 -18.41
CA GLU A 40 11.22 -4.66 -17.90
C GLU A 40 10.84 -6.02 -17.31
N HIS A 41 11.48 -7.08 -17.77
CA HIS A 41 11.18 -8.42 -17.31
C HIS A 41 12.10 -8.84 -16.16
N SER A 42 11.56 -9.58 -15.20
CA SER A 42 12.34 -10.15 -14.09
C SER A 42 12.93 -11.51 -14.41
N VAL A 43 12.36 -12.22 -15.40
CA VAL A 43 12.77 -13.56 -15.81
C VAL A 43 13.82 -13.49 -16.91
N ILE A 44 14.77 -14.42 -16.86
CA ILE A 44 15.86 -14.54 -17.82
C ILE A 44 15.51 -15.67 -18.80
N THR A 45 15.66 -15.41 -20.10
CA THR A 45 15.53 -16.43 -21.16
C THR A 45 16.78 -17.29 -21.26
N LEU A 46 16.67 -18.44 -21.92
CA LEU A 46 17.85 -19.28 -22.17
C LEU A 46 18.93 -18.55 -22.99
N LEU A 47 18.54 -17.77 -23.99
CA LEU A 47 19.48 -17.01 -24.81
C LEU A 47 20.20 -15.93 -24.00
N ASP A 48 19.48 -15.18 -23.17
CA ASP A 48 20.07 -14.13 -22.32
C ASP A 48 21.02 -14.73 -21.28
N TYR A 49 20.65 -15.88 -20.70
CA TYR A 49 21.49 -16.62 -19.75
C TYR A 49 22.82 -17.05 -20.38
N LEU A 50 22.77 -17.59 -21.59
CA LEU A 50 23.96 -18.03 -22.33
C LEU A 50 24.69 -16.89 -23.04
N LYS A 51 24.12 -15.67 -23.05
CA LYS A 51 24.63 -14.49 -23.77
C LYS A 51 24.84 -14.76 -25.26
N LEU A 52 23.90 -15.46 -25.87
CA LEU A 52 23.93 -15.81 -27.31
C LEU A 52 22.96 -14.93 -28.10
N PRO A 53 23.30 -14.54 -29.34
CA PRO A 53 22.37 -13.83 -30.22
C PRO A 53 21.26 -14.78 -30.70
N GLN A 54 20.05 -14.24 -30.84
CA GLN A 54 18.92 -15.01 -31.37
C GLN A 54 19.12 -15.30 -32.87
N SER A 55 19.06 -16.57 -33.24
CA SER A 55 18.95 -17.01 -34.63
C SER A 55 18.24 -18.36 -34.70
N PRO A 56 17.54 -18.69 -35.81
CA PRO A 56 16.86 -19.97 -35.93
C PRO A 56 17.79 -21.18 -35.74
N ALA A 57 19.05 -21.10 -36.20
CA ALA A 57 20.02 -22.18 -36.02
C ALA A 57 20.42 -22.38 -34.54
N VAL A 58 20.64 -21.28 -33.81
CA VAL A 58 20.96 -21.31 -32.37
C VAL A 58 19.76 -21.82 -31.57
N ASP A 59 18.55 -21.31 -31.85
CA ASP A 59 17.35 -21.75 -31.16
C ASP A 59 17.07 -23.24 -31.40
N LEU A 60 17.31 -23.74 -32.61
CA LEU A 60 17.16 -25.15 -32.93
C LEU A 60 18.17 -26.01 -32.15
N PHE A 61 19.43 -25.58 -32.10
CA PHE A 61 20.47 -26.27 -31.33
C PHE A 61 20.11 -26.36 -29.85
N LEU A 62 19.73 -25.23 -29.25
CA LEU A 62 19.40 -25.15 -27.82
C LEU A 62 18.14 -25.97 -27.50
N CYS A 63 17.15 -25.92 -28.38
CA CYS A 63 15.94 -26.74 -28.30
C CYS A 63 16.28 -28.24 -28.31
N HIS A 64 17.13 -28.68 -29.24
CA HIS A 64 17.58 -30.07 -29.31
C HIS A 64 18.41 -30.50 -28.09
N LYS A 65 19.31 -29.63 -27.62
CA LYS A 65 20.22 -29.94 -26.51
C LYS A 65 19.49 -30.03 -25.17
N TYR A 66 18.62 -29.08 -24.85
CA TYR A 66 18.02 -28.96 -23.51
C TYR A 66 16.56 -29.39 -23.41
N PHE A 67 15.79 -29.31 -24.50
CA PHE A 67 14.32 -29.44 -24.44
C PHE A 67 13.75 -30.59 -25.28
N ALA A 68 14.57 -31.29 -26.07
CA ALA A 68 14.10 -32.33 -26.99
C ALA A 68 13.22 -33.41 -26.33
N LYS A 69 13.58 -33.87 -25.12
CA LYS A 69 12.79 -34.86 -24.38
C LYS A 69 11.43 -34.29 -23.99
N SER A 70 11.43 -33.15 -23.27
CA SER A 70 10.20 -32.46 -22.83
C SER A 70 9.26 -32.15 -24.00
N ILE A 71 9.81 -31.67 -25.13
CA ILE A 71 9.02 -31.34 -26.31
C ILE A 71 8.44 -32.59 -26.96
N LYS A 72 9.21 -33.68 -27.10
CA LYS A 72 8.67 -34.96 -27.62
C LYS A 72 7.55 -35.49 -26.74
N ASP A 73 7.71 -35.44 -25.42
CA ASP A 73 6.70 -35.88 -24.46
C ASP A 73 5.42 -35.04 -24.59
N LEU A 74 5.55 -33.72 -24.75
CA LEU A 74 4.40 -32.82 -24.96
C LEU A 74 3.73 -33.04 -26.33
N ILE A 75 4.49 -33.13 -27.43
CA ILE A 75 3.93 -33.41 -28.77
C ILE A 75 3.11 -34.70 -28.76
N TYR A 76 3.65 -35.75 -28.14
CA TYR A 76 2.93 -37.02 -28.00
C TYR A 76 1.68 -36.88 -27.13
N LYS A 77 1.81 -36.27 -25.94
CA LYS A 77 0.72 -36.09 -24.97
C LYS A 77 -0.45 -35.28 -25.56
N PHE A 78 -0.16 -34.23 -26.32
CA PHE A 78 -1.16 -33.30 -26.86
C PHE A 78 -1.52 -33.57 -28.33
N LYS A 79 -0.99 -34.64 -28.93
CA LYS A 79 -1.23 -35.02 -30.34
C LYS A 79 -1.00 -33.85 -31.32
N LEU A 80 0.05 -33.07 -31.09
CA LEU A 80 0.41 -31.93 -31.92
C LEU A 80 0.93 -32.41 -33.29
N PRO A 81 0.79 -31.61 -34.36
CA PRO A 81 1.30 -31.97 -35.68
C PRO A 81 2.81 -32.27 -35.63
N ALA A 82 3.19 -33.44 -36.14
CA ALA A 82 4.59 -33.85 -36.21
C ALA A 82 5.34 -32.94 -37.19
N LYS A 83 6.34 -32.19 -36.69
CA LYS A 83 7.21 -31.39 -37.55
C LYS A 83 8.35 -32.23 -38.12
N GLU A 84 8.74 -31.93 -39.35
CA GLU A 84 9.99 -32.42 -39.91
C GLU A 84 11.15 -32.08 -38.98
N GLN A 85 11.99 -33.07 -38.66
CA GLN A 85 13.21 -32.85 -37.89
C GLN A 85 14.10 -31.89 -38.67
N ILE A 86 14.11 -30.61 -38.27
CA ILE A 86 15.08 -29.66 -38.81
C ILE A 86 16.45 -30.15 -38.35
N LYS A 87 17.24 -30.69 -39.30
CA LYS A 87 18.55 -31.25 -39.00
C LYS A 87 19.54 -30.12 -38.78
N LEU A 88 20.16 -30.14 -37.62
CA LEU A 88 21.23 -29.23 -37.27
C LEU A 88 22.46 -29.48 -38.16
N LYS A 89 23.04 -28.42 -38.74
CA LYS A 89 24.27 -28.54 -39.54
C LYS A 89 25.47 -28.85 -38.64
N LYS A 90 26.37 -29.73 -39.10
CA LYS A 90 27.59 -30.11 -38.36
C LYS A 90 28.48 -28.92 -37.99
N ALA A 91 28.50 -27.87 -38.81
CA ALA A 91 29.28 -26.65 -38.54
C ALA A 91 28.77 -25.87 -37.31
N ASP A 92 27.45 -25.88 -37.07
CA ASP A 92 26.83 -25.16 -35.94
C ASP A 92 26.99 -25.94 -34.62
N GLN A 93 27.03 -27.28 -34.68
CA GLN A 93 27.36 -28.14 -33.53
C GLN A 93 28.75 -27.85 -32.97
N ILE A 94 29.74 -27.70 -33.86
CA ILE A 94 31.14 -27.48 -33.45
C ILE A 94 31.31 -26.08 -32.82
N ARG A 95 30.57 -25.07 -33.29
CA ARG A 95 30.63 -23.69 -32.78
C ARG A 95 29.98 -23.48 -31.41
N LEU A 96 29.04 -24.34 -31.00
CA LEU A 96 28.21 -24.14 -29.79
C LEU A 96 28.48 -25.16 -28.65
N ASN A 97 29.45 -26.05 -28.84
CA ASN A 97 29.79 -27.15 -27.93
C ASN A 97 30.53 -26.77 -26.63
N THR A 98 30.64 -25.48 -26.31
CA THR A 98 31.25 -24.96 -25.08
C THR A 98 30.26 -24.65 -23.95
N SER A 99 28.98 -24.97 -24.12
CA SER A 99 27.90 -24.65 -23.15
C SER A 99 27.69 -25.73 -22.08
N THR A 100 27.34 -25.30 -20.86
CA THR A 100 27.11 -26.13 -19.66
C THR A 100 26.17 -27.32 -19.90
N GLU A 101 26.33 -28.42 -19.16
CA GLU A 101 25.46 -29.60 -19.29
C GLU A 101 24.06 -29.37 -18.72
N GLN A 102 23.92 -28.48 -17.75
CA GLN A 102 22.66 -28.18 -17.08
C GLN A 102 22.31 -26.70 -17.22
N ILE A 103 21.01 -26.43 -17.34
CA ILE A 103 20.43 -25.08 -17.36
C ILE A 103 19.55 -24.89 -16.11
N PRO A 104 19.48 -23.68 -15.53
CA PRO A 104 18.65 -23.43 -14.35
C PRO A 104 17.16 -23.67 -14.62
N PRO A 105 16.39 -24.29 -13.69
CA PRO A 105 14.95 -24.48 -13.85
C PRO A 105 14.17 -23.16 -13.79
N THR A 106 14.80 -22.08 -13.33
CA THR A 106 14.21 -20.74 -13.22
C THR A 106 14.16 -19.97 -14.53
N LEU A 107 14.70 -20.53 -15.63
CA LEU A 107 14.64 -19.91 -16.95
C LEU A 107 13.19 -19.90 -17.49
N TYR A 108 12.86 -18.87 -18.26
CA TYR A 108 11.50 -18.67 -18.75
C TYR A 108 10.95 -19.87 -19.54
N GLU A 109 11.74 -20.42 -20.45
CA GLU A 109 11.37 -21.59 -21.24
C GLU A 109 11.13 -22.84 -20.38
N CYS A 110 11.92 -23.04 -19.32
CA CYS A 110 11.72 -24.16 -18.39
C CYS A 110 10.38 -24.02 -17.67
N ILE A 111 10.06 -22.81 -17.18
CA ILE A 111 8.80 -22.50 -16.50
C ILE A 111 7.61 -22.74 -17.43
N LEU A 112 7.66 -22.24 -18.67
CA LEU A 112 6.60 -22.46 -19.65
C LEU A 112 6.36 -23.95 -19.91
N LEU A 113 7.43 -24.72 -20.13
CA LEU A 113 7.32 -26.16 -20.37
C LEU A 113 6.77 -26.92 -19.16
N ASP A 114 7.10 -26.52 -17.94
CA ASP A 114 6.57 -27.13 -16.72
C ASP A 114 5.08 -26.83 -16.53
N ILE A 115 4.62 -25.64 -16.92
CA ILE A 115 3.18 -25.31 -16.99
C ILE A 115 2.49 -26.16 -18.07
N CYS A 116 3.09 -26.29 -19.26
CA CYS A 116 2.55 -27.11 -20.34
C CYS A 116 2.35 -28.59 -19.94
N LYS A 117 3.24 -29.15 -19.11
CA LYS A 117 3.09 -30.53 -18.62
C LYS A 117 1.81 -30.72 -17.78
N GLN A 118 1.32 -29.66 -17.14
CA GLN A 118 0.17 -29.67 -16.21
C GLN A 118 -1.15 -29.20 -16.84
N LEU A 119 -1.15 -28.83 -18.13
CA LEU A 119 -2.28 -28.20 -18.83
C LEU A 119 -3.60 -28.99 -18.92
N PRO A 120 -3.64 -30.31 -19.21
CA PRO A 120 -4.85 -30.98 -19.70
C PRO A 120 -5.92 -31.25 -18.63
N SER A 121 -5.74 -30.74 -17.41
CA SER A 121 -6.63 -31.05 -16.29
C SER A 121 -6.90 -29.85 -15.38
N ASN A 122 -6.43 -28.64 -15.75
CA ASN A 122 -6.46 -27.53 -14.82
C ASN A 122 -6.67 -26.15 -15.49
N PRO A 123 -7.83 -25.50 -15.33
CA PRO A 123 -8.11 -24.16 -15.86
C PRO A 123 -7.08 -23.11 -15.39
N HIS A 124 -6.52 -23.29 -14.19
CA HIS A 124 -5.44 -22.43 -13.66
C HIS A 124 -4.20 -22.44 -14.54
N HIS A 125 -3.69 -23.62 -14.93
CA HIS A 125 -2.48 -23.71 -15.75
C HIS A 125 -2.71 -23.26 -17.19
N PHE A 126 -3.91 -23.54 -17.74
CA PHE A 126 -4.30 -23.04 -19.05
C PHE A 126 -4.33 -21.50 -19.09
N TYR A 127 -5.04 -20.88 -18.15
CA TYR A 127 -5.11 -19.42 -18.05
C TYR A 127 -3.73 -18.81 -17.80
N THR A 128 -2.94 -19.40 -16.90
CA THR A 128 -1.56 -18.97 -16.61
C THR A 128 -0.71 -18.98 -17.88
N LEU A 129 -0.75 -20.06 -18.66
CA LEU A 129 0.02 -20.17 -19.89
C LEU A 129 -0.41 -19.10 -20.90
N HIS A 130 -1.71 -18.89 -21.08
CA HIS A 130 -2.25 -17.88 -21.99
C HIS A 130 -1.79 -16.46 -21.60
N VAL A 131 -1.85 -16.12 -20.30
CA VAL A 131 -1.41 -14.81 -19.79
C VAL A 131 0.11 -14.64 -19.91
N MET A 132 0.89 -15.61 -19.43
CA MET A 132 2.36 -15.52 -19.52
C MET A 132 2.83 -15.44 -20.98
N PHE A 133 2.21 -16.20 -21.88
CA PHE A 133 2.55 -16.16 -23.29
C PHE A 133 2.29 -14.77 -23.92
N SER A 134 1.31 -14.03 -23.40
CA SER A 134 1.01 -12.65 -23.84
C SER A 134 2.04 -11.61 -23.38
N TYR A 135 2.94 -11.93 -22.44
CA TYR A 135 3.97 -10.99 -21.97
C TYR A 135 5.02 -10.62 -23.02
N ASN A 136 5.07 -11.32 -24.16
CA ASN A 136 5.94 -10.98 -25.30
C ASN A 136 7.43 -10.76 -24.92
N LEU A 137 7.94 -11.63 -24.04
CA LEU A 137 9.35 -11.59 -23.62
C LEU A 137 10.28 -11.75 -24.85
N PRO A 138 11.29 -10.86 -25.05
CA PRO A 138 12.25 -11.00 -26.14
C PRO A 138 13.17 -12.21 -25.92
N ASN A 139 13.84 -12.66 -26.98
CA ASN A 139 14.84 -13.75 -26.94
C ASN A 139 14.34 -15.10 -26.41
N VAL A 140 13.02 -15.33 -26.38
CA VAL A 140 12.47 -16.65 -26.09
C VAL A 140 12.66 -17.54 -27.33
N ASN A 141 13.06 -18.79 -27.08
CA ASN A 141 13.27 -19.77 -28.15
C ASN A 141 12.06 -19.90 -29.10
N ILE A 142 12.28 -19.66 -30.40
CA ILE A 142 11.19 -19.61 -31.39
C ILE A 142 10.41 -20.93 -31.53
N TYR A 143 11.08 -22.08 -31.37
CA TYR A 143 10.45 -23.38 -31.53
C TYR A 143 9.55 -23.73 -30.35
N ILE A 144 9.95 -23.32 -29.14
CA ILE A 144 9.11 -23.43 -27.95
C ILE A 144 7.90 -22.52 -28.07
N GLN A 145 8.10 -21.26 -28.50
CA GLN A 145 6.97 -20.35 -28.74
C GLN A 145 5.98 -20.92 -29.75
N GLN A 146 6.47 -21.46 -30.87
CA GLN A 146 5.62 -22.04 -31.89
C GLN A 146 4.84 -23.26 -31.37
N MET A 147 5.50 -24.16 -30.63
CA MET A 147 4.84 -25.31 -30.01
C MET A 147 3.73 -24.86 -29.04
N ILE A 148 4.00 -23.85 -28.21
CA ILE A 148 2.99 -23.33 -27.26
C ILE A 148 1.80 -22.71 -27.99
N ARG A 149 2.02 -21.96 -29.09
CA ARG A 149 0.92 -21.45 -29.94
C ARG A 149 0.06 -22.60 -30.46
N GLU A 150 0.68 -23.60 -31.06
CA GLU A 150 -0.02 -24.79 -31.57
C GLU A 150 -0.78 -25.53 -30.46
N MET A 151 -0.23 -25.61 -29.24
CA MET A 151 -0.93 -26.17 -28.09
C MET A 151 -2.17 -25.35 -27.70
N LEU A 152 -2.07 -24.02 -27.65
CA LEU A 152 -3.17 -23.13 -27.31
C LEU A 152 -4.25 -23.10 -28.41
N ASP A 153 -3.90 -23.36 -29.66
CA ASP A 153 -4.84 -23.46 -30.78
C ASP A 153 -5.62 -24.80 -30.74
N VAL A 154 -4.96 -25.90 -30.35
CA VAL A 154 -5.59 -27.23 -30.27
C VAL A 154 -6.42 -27.40 -28.99
N TYR A 155 -5.94 -26.86 -27.88
CA TYR A 155 -6.52 -27.08 -26.57
C TYR A 155 -7.26 -25.83 -26.11
N THR A 156 -8.58 -25.89 -26.03
CA THR A 156 -9.43 -24.79 -25.55
C THR A 156 -10.13 -25.17 -24.24
N PHE A 157 -10.38 -24.18 -23.39
CA PHE A 157 -11.19 -24.33 -22.19
C PHE A 157 -12.51 -23.56 -22.34
N PRO A 158 -13.65 -24.09 -21.86
CA PRO A 158 -14.89 -23.33 -21.85
C PRO A 158 -14.75 -22.04 -21.05
N LEU A 159 -15.10 -20.89 -21.64
CA LEU A 159 -14.99 -19.59 -20.97
C LEU A 159 -15.82 -19.52 -19.68
N LYS A 160 -16.98 -20.19 -19.65
CA LYS A 160 -17.79 -20.36 -18.44
C LYS A 160 -16.96 -20.97 -17.29
N GLU A 161 -16.19 -22.03 -17.54
CA GLU A 161 -15.38 -22.67 -16.50
C GLU A 161 -14.26 -21.75 -16.01
N LEU A 162 -13.60 -21.01 -16.93
CA LEU A 162 -12.58 -20.03 -16.55
C LEU A 162 -13.16 -18.88 -15.71
N VAL A 163 -14.33 -18.38 -16.07
CA VAL A 163 -15.03 -17.35 -15.28
C VAL A 163 -15.35 -17.91 -13.89
N LEU A 164 -15.91 -19.12 -13.80
CA LEU A 164 -16.31 -19.71 -12.53
C LEU A 164 -15.12 -20.15 -11.64
N ASP A 165 -13.92 -20.33 -12.19
CA ASP A 165 -12.68 -20.59 -11.45
C ASP A 165 -11.81 -19.32 -11.23
N SER A 166 -12.39 -18.13 -11.47
CA SER A 166 -11.62 -16.87 -11.49
C SER A 166 -10.90 -16.52 -10.18
N VAL A 167 -11.39 -16.96 -9.02
CA VAL A 167 -10.67 -16.78 -7.74
C VAL A 167 -9.33 -17.52 -7.75
N SER A 168 -9.30 -18.75 -8.26
CA SER A 168 -8.09 -19.57 -8.39
C SER A 168 -7.13 -18.96 -9.41
N ILE A 169 -7.61 -18.68 -10.63
CA ILE A 169 -6.75 -18.32 -11.76
C ILE A 169 -6.32 -16.84 -11.77
N LEU A 170 -7.06 -15.95 -11.08
CA LEU A 170 -6.76 -14.51 -11.00
C LEU A 170 -6.19 -14.14 -9.62
N GLU A 171 -6.96 -14.25 -8.54
CA GLU A 171 -6.56 -13.73 -7.21
C GLU A 171 -5.47 -14.59 -6.56
N ASN A 172 -5.53 -15.91 -6.73
CA ASN A 172 -4.64 -16.87 -6.07
C ASN A 172 -3.57 -17.47 -6.99
N ASN A 173 -3.28 -16.84 -8.14
CA ASN A 173 -2.34 -17.38 -9.12
C ASN A 173 -0.90 -16.85 -8.94
N PRO A 174 0.03 -17.61 -8.33
CA PRO A 174 1.36 -17.12 -8.01
C PRO A 174 2.23 -16.85 -9.24
N TYR A 175 1.97 -17.53 -10.37
CA TYR A 175 2.80 -17.43 -11.58
C TYR A 175 2.62 -16.08 -12.25
N ILE A 176 1.37 -15.66 -12.48
CA ILE A 176 1.05 -14.39 -13.14
C ILE A 176 1.69 -13.24 -12.37
N TYR A 177 1.57 -13.23 -11.05
CA TYR A 177 2.13 -12.16 -10.24
C TYR A 177 3.66 -12.12 -10.23
N LYS A 178 4.30 -13.29 -10.02
CA LYS A 178 5.76 -13.40 -9.92
C LYS A 178 6.46 -13.03 -11.22
N TYR A 179 5.84 -13.36 -12.35
CA TYR A 179 6.41 -13.20 -13.68
C TYR A 179 5.83 -12.04 -14.47
N LYS A 180 4.92 -11.26 -13.87
CA LYS A 180 4.39 -10.04 -14.47
C LYS A 180 5.55 -9.09 -14.80
N PRO A 181 5.64 -8.60 -16.04
CA PRO A 181 6.63 -7.59 -16.40
C PRO A 181 6.42 -6.31 -15.59
N LEU A 182 7.52 -5.65 -15.23
CA LEU A 182 7.48 -4.33 -14.63
C LEU A 182 7.15 -3.31 -15.73
N GLU A 183 6.04 -2.60 -15.55
CA GLU A 183 5.57 -1.54 -16.43
C GLU A 183 4.92 -0.43 -15.60
N LEU A 184 4.79 0.77 -16.19
CA LEU A 184 4.02 1.83 -15.55
C LEU A 184 2.54 1.47 -15.52
N TYR A 185 1.85 1.87 -14.46
CA TYR A 185 0.39 1.78 -14.45
C TYR A 185 -0.23 2.66 -15.54
N PRO A 186 -1.40 2.29 -16.12
CA PRO A 186 -2.04 3.07 -17.18
C PRO A 186 -2.21 4.56 -16.84
N HIS A 187 -2.63 4.85 -15.59
CA HIS A 187 -2.78 6.22 -15.10
C HIS A 187 -1.45 6.97 -14.95
N GLN A 188 -0.33 6.28 -14.70
CA GLN A 188 1.01 6.90 -14.72
C GLN A 188 1.45 7.21 -16.14
N LYS A 189 1.19 6.31 -17.11
CA LYS A 189 1.46 6.56 -18.53
C LYS A 189 0.71 7.81 -19.00
N GLN A 190 -0.59 7.88 -18.71
CA GLN A 190 -1.43 9.04 -19.03
C GLN A 190 -0.92 10.33 -18.37
N LEU A 191 -0.59 10.28 -17.07
CA LEU A 191 -0.05 11.42 -16.34
C LEU A 191 1.23 11.95 -16.99
N PHE A 192 2.20 11.08 -17.30
CA PHE A 192 3.47 11.51 -17.87
C PHE A 192 3.33 12.02 -19.30
N GLU A 193 2.37 11.52 -20.07
CA GLU A 193 2.03 12.11 -21.37
C GLU A 193 1.50 13.54 -21.21
N ILE A 194 0.56 13.75 -20.27
CA ILE A 194 0.03 15.09 -19.94
C ILE A 194 1.16 16.03 -19.46
N CYS A 195 2.12 15.50 -18.70
CA CYS A 195 3.31 16.23 -18.26
C CYS A 195 4.24 16.64 -19.40
N LYS A 196 4.05 16.23 -20.66
CA LYS A 196 4.87 16.73 -21.77
C LYS A 196 4.41 18.12 -22.24
N HIS A 197 3.11 18.40 -22.26
CA HIS A 197 2.59 19.67 -22.80
C HIS A 197 2.88 20.88 -21.90
N SER A 198 3.19 22.05 -22.45
CA SER A 198 3.63 23.24 -21.68
C SER A 198 2.51 24.17 -21.21
N HIS A 199 1.27 24.03 -21.71
CA HIS A 199 0.17 24.92 -21.37
C HIS A 199 -0.25 24.79 -19.88
N PRO A 200 -0.90 25.83 -19.30
CA PRO A 200 -1.50 25.74 -17.97
C PRO A 200 -2.46 24.56 -17.86
N LYS A 201 -2.48 23.88 -16.71
CA LYS A 201 -3.34 22.71 -16.52
C LYS A 201 -3.65 22.39 -15.06
N LEU A 202 -4.86 21.89 -14.85
CA LEU A 202 -5.29 21.24 -13.62
C LEU A 202 -5.45 19.73 -13.90
N ILE A 203 -4.76 18.91 -13.13
CA ILE A 203 -4.83 17.45 -13.25
C ILE A 203 -5.57 16.91 -12.02
N LEU A 204 -6.75 16.34 -12.25
CA LEU A 204 -7.53 15.61 -11.25
C LEU A 204 -7.09 14.15 -11.30
N TYR A 205 -6.25 13.75 -10.34
CA TYR A 205 -5.54 12.47 -10.35
C TYR A 205 -6.12 11.48 -9.33
N THR A 206 -7.01 10.61 -9.81
CA THR A 206 -7.77 9.65 -9.00
C THR A 206 -7.33 8.21 -9.25
N ALA A 207 -6.53 7.64 -8.36
CA ALA A 207 -6.23 6.20 -8.38
C ALA A 207 -6.29 5.65 -6.95
N GLN A 208 -6.37 4.34 -6.81
CA GLN A 208 -6.45 3.72 -5.49
C GLN A 208 -5.13 3.88 -4.70
N THR A 209 -5.21 3.76 -3.38
CA THR A 209 -4.01 3.65 -2.55
C THR A 209 -3.22 2.38 -2.91
N GLY A 210 -1.90 2.49 -2.97
CA GLY A 210 -1.02 1.38 -3.36
C GLY A 210 -0.73 1.27 -4.86
N GLN A 211 -1.33 2.11 -5.72
CA GLN A 211 -1.03 2.17 -7.17
C GLN A 211 0.04 3.22 -7.51
N GLY A 212 0.93 3.54 -6.57
CA GLY A 212 2.09 4.39 -6.83
C GLY A 212 1.84 5.90 -7.00
N LYS A 213 0.62 6.42 -6.73
CA LYS A 213 0.30 7.87 -6.83
C LYS A 213 1.33 8.78 -6.14
N THR A 214 1.62 8.49 -4.88
CA THR A 214 2.53 9.27 -4.02
C THR A 214 3.96 9.30 -4.56
N LEU A 215 4.38 8.29 -5.33
CA LEU A 215 5.72 8.20 -5.90
C LEU A 215 5.80 8.77 -7.32
N SER A 216 4.67 8.96 -8.00
CA SER A 216 4.59 9.59 -9.32
C SER A 216 5.27 10.96 -9.44
N PRO A 217 5.38 11.82 -8.39
CA PRO A 217 6.18 13.04 -8.44
C PRO A 217 7.64 12.83 -8.88
N ILE A 218 8.26 11.67 -8.59
CA ILE A 218 9.63 11.35 -9.00
C ILE A 218 9.75 11.31 -10.53
N GLY A 219 8.76 10.72 -11.22
CA GLY A 219 8.70 10.70 -12.67
C GLY A 219 8.23 12.03 -13.26
N ALA A 220 7.29 12.70 -12.60
CA ALA A 220 6.80 14.01 -13.03
C ALA A 220 7.91 15.07 -13.00
N SER A 221 8.81 15.02 -12.01
CA SER A 221 9.93 15.95 -11.89
C SER A 221 10.95 15.87 -13.04
N ASN A 222 10.84 14.88 -13.94
CA ASN A 222 11.65 14.82 -15.16
C ASN A 222 11.15 15.78 -16.26
N PHE A 223 9.95 16.34 -16.13
CA PHE A 223 9.34 17.24 -17.11
C PHE A 223 9.23 18.69 -16.63
N TYR A 224 9.57 18.94 -15.37
CA TYR A 224 9.42 20.21 -14.69
C TYR A 224 10.76 20.60 -14.05
N ASP A 225 11.06 21.89 -14.04
CA ASP A 225 12.24 22.44 -13.37
C ASP A 225 12.17 22.29 -11.85
N ALA A 226 10.94 22.28 -11.30
CA ALA A 226 10.67 22.10 -9.89
C ALA A 226 9.25 21.57 -9.67
N VAL A 227 9.11 20.63 -8.73
CA VAL A 227 7.84 20.15 -8.19
C VAL A 227 7.74 20.53 -6.72
N ILE A 228 6.69 21.24 -6.33
CA ILE A 228 6.35 21.48 -4.93
C ILE A 228 5.32 20.43 -4.52
N PHE A 229 5.74 19.48 -3.69
CA PHE A 229 4.88 18.43 -3.15
C PHE A 229 4.35 18.86 -1.78
N MET A 230 3.04 19.14 -1.72
CA MET A 230 2.32 19.55 -0.54
C MET A 230 1.48 18.37 -0.03
N CYS A 231 1.58 18.06 1.26
CA CYS A 231 0.82 16.99 1.88
C CYS A 231 0.42 17.33 3.32
N ALA A 232 -0.69 16.78 3.81
CA ALA A 232 -1.10 16.96 5.20
C ALA A 232 -0.35 16.04 6.18
N HIS A 233 0.19 14.91 5.69
CA HIS A 233 0.77 13.86 6.54
C HIS A 233 2.27 13.70 6.35
N ARG A 234 3.01 13.93 7.44
CA ARG A 234 4.47 13.87 7.48
C ARG A 234 5.05 12.53 7.01
N HIS A 235 4.47 11.40 7.40
CA HIS A 235 4.98 10.06 7.02
C HIS A 235 4.96 9.80 5.51
N ILE A 236 3.92 10.29 4.83
CA ILE A 236 3.79 10.18 3.37
C ILE A 236 4.92 10.98 2.69
N ALA A 237 5.15 12.18 3.20
CA ALA A 237 6.20 13.08 2.75
C ALA A 237 7.60 12.49 2.92
N LEU A 238 7.88 11.88 4.07
CA LEU A 238 9.16 11.22 4.36
C LEU A 238 9.39 10.01 3.44
N ALA A 239 8.34 9.25 3.12
CA ALA A 239 8.43 8.13 2.18
C ALA A 239 8.80 8.61 0.77
N LEU A 240 8.18 9.70 0.29
CA LEU A 240 8.56 10.33 -0.98
C LEU A 240 10.01 10.85 -0.94
N ALA A 241 10.40 11.52 0.14
CA ALA A 241 11.76 12.04 0.31
C ALA A 241 12.81 10.92 0.20
N ARG A 242 12.60 9.81 0.93
CA ARG A 242 13.47 8.63 0.90
C ARG A 242 13.56 8.02 -0.49
N ALA A 243 12.41 7.87 -1.17
CA ALA A 243 12.39 7.33 -2.54
C ALA A 243 13.10 8.24 -3.55
N ALA A 244 12.91 9.56 -3.44
CA ALA A 244 13.59 10.54 -4.27
C ALA A 244 15.12 10.52 -4.06
N ILE A 245 15.58 10.44 -2.80
CA ILE A 245 17.00 10.31 -2.44
C ILE A 245 17.60 9.02 -3.04
N ALA A 246 16.87 7.90 -3.01
CA ALA A 246 17.35 6.62 -3.53
C ALA A 246 17.71 6.68 -5.02
N VAL A 247 16.99 7.49 -5.81
CA VAL A 247 17.31 7.76 -7.23
C VAL A 247 18.07 9.07 -7.45
N LYS A 248 18.70 9.59 -6.38
CA LYS A 248 19.56 10.79 -6.37
C LYS A 248 18.87 12.07 -6.87
N LYS A 249 17.55 12.18 -6.70
CA LYS A 249 16.82 13.42 -6.92
C LYS A 249 17.27 14.47 -5.91
N LYS A 250 17.37 15.71 -6.39
CA LYS A 250 17.82 16.85 -5.58
C LYS A 250 16.61 17.43 -4.86
N ILE A 251 16.47 17.12 -3.57
CA ILE A 251 15.30 17.51 -2.79
C ILE A 251 15.56 18.59 -1.75
N ALA A 252 14.50 19.29 -1.37
CA ALA A 252 14.43 20.19 -0.23
C ALA A 252 13.18 19.91 0.61
N THR A 253 13.21 20.27 1.89
CA THR A 253 12.07 20.13 2.80
C THR A 253 11.73 21.45 3.48
N ALA A 254 10.44 21.74 3.62
CA ALA A 254 9.90 22.91 4.31
C ALA A 254 8.76 22.48 5.23
N PHE A 255 9.07 21.76 6.32
CA PHE A 255 8.07 21.41 7.34
C PHE A 255 8.11 22.40 8.49
N GLY A 256 6.93 22.88 8.92
CA GLY A 256 6.80 23.91 9.96
C GLY A 256 7.62 25.17 9.66
N ALA A 257 7.77 25.52 8.39
CA ALA A 257 8.52 26.69 7.96
C ALA A 257 7.70 27.95 8.21
N LYS A 258 8.30 28.94 8.88
CA LYS A 258 7.69 30.26 9.11
C LYS A 258 8.23 31.34 8.18
N SER A 259 9.28 30.99 7.43
CA SER A 259 9.89 31.83 6.40
C SER A 259 10.65 30.95 5.40
N LYS A 260 11.07 31.55 4.28
CA LYS A 260 11.84 30.84 3.25
C LYS A 260 13.24 30.40 3.73
N GLU A 261 13.78 31.06 4.77
CA GLU A 261 15.06 30.71 5.39
C GLU A 261 15.01 29.37 6.16
N ASP A 262 13.81 28.89 6.48
CA ASP A 262 13.61 27.61 7.16
C ASP A 262 13.73 26.40 6.23
N VAL A 263 13.73 26.61 4.91
CA VAL A 263 13.90 25.53 3.93
C VAL A 263 15.25 24.84 4.14
N LYS A 264 15.24 23.49 4.16
CA LYS A 264 16.45 22.66 4.31
C LYS A 264 16.72 21.86 3.05
N LEU A 265 17.95 21.92 2.57
CA LEU A 265 18.42 21.21 1.39
C LEU A 265 19.02 19.86 1.79
N HIS A 266 18.64 18.80 1.07
CA HIS A 266 19.37 17.55 1.14
C HIS A 266 20.73 17.68 0.42
N TYR A 267 21.74 16.90 0.82
CA TYR A 267 23.11 17.03 0.30
C TYR A 267 23.25 16.99 -1.23
N TYR A 268 22.38 16.26 -1.93
CA TYR A 268 22.36 16.23 -3.40
C TYR A 268 21.96 17.57 -4.05
N ALA A 269 21.20 18.41 -3.34
CA ALA A 269 20.77 19.73 -3.80
C ALA A 269 21.75 20.85 -3.42
N VAL A 270 22.74 20.58 -2.57
CA VAL A 270 23.65 21.61 -2.03
C VAL A 270 24.68 22.04 -3.07
N THR A 271 24.84 23.35 -3.25
CA THR A 271 25.93 23.92 -4.06
C THR A 271 27.17 24.22 -3.22
N LYS A 272 27.00 24.80 -2.03
CA LYS A 272 28.09 25.22 -1.13
C LYS A 272 27.90 24.62 0.26
N CYS A 273 28.98 24.10 0.84
CA CYS A 273 28.98 23.61 2.21
C CYS A 273 30.29 23.97 2.91
N VAL A 274 30.21 24.24 4.21
CA VAL A 274 31.38 24.39 5.07
C VAL A 274 31.80 23.00 5.51
N ARG A 275 33.04 22.62 5.21
CA ARG A 275 33.62 21.34 5.65
C ARG A 275 34.60 21.57 6.80
N ASP A 276 34.66 20.60 7.70
CA ASP A 276 35.66 20.58 8.75
C ASP A 276 37.05 20.42 8.13
N LYS A 277 37.96 21.34 8.46
CA LYS A 277 39.34 21.37 7.94
C LYS A 277 40.14 20.12 8.34
N ARG A 278 39.77 19.42 9.41
CA ARG A 278 40.53 18.27 9.94
C ARG A 278 40.14 16.93 9.32
N ASN A 279 38.84 16.69 9.10
CA ASN A 279 38.33 15.39 8.65
C ASN A 279 37.52 15.45 7.34
N GLY A 280 37.32 16.64 6.77
CA GLY A 280 36.60 16.84 5.50
C GLY A 280 35.08 16.61 5.58
N LYS A 281 34.52 16.30 6.75
CA LYS A 281 33.07 16.12 6.94
C LYS A 281 32.33 17.45 6.78
N ILE A 282 31.10 17.38 6.26
CA ILE A 282 30.24 18.56 6.14
C ILE A 282 29.86 19.02 7.55
N LYS A 283 30.21 20.27 7.89
CA LYS A 283 29.89 20.91 9.17
C LYS A 283 28.61 21.74 9.07
N GLN A 284 28.42 22.47 7.98
CA GLN A 284 27.25 23.32 7.76
C GLN A 284 26.89 23.36 6.28
N VAL A 285 25.59 23.26 6.00
CA VAL A 285 25.02 23.36 4.65
C VAL A 285 24.51 24.78 4.44
N ASP A 286 24.84 25.38 3.30
CA ASP A 286 24.19 26.60 2.84
C ASP A 286 22.84 26.24 2.22
N ASN A 287 21.75 26.64 2.89
CA ASN A 287 20.38 26.38 2.43
C ASN A 287 19.81 27.55 1.61
N SER A 288 20.57 28.62 1.41
CA SER A 288 20.09 29.83 0.73
C SER A 288 20.07 29.73 -0.80
N ASP A 289 20.63 28.66 -1.39
CA ASP A 289 20.70 28.46 -2.85
C ASP A 289 19.86 27.25 -3.29
N GLY A 290 18.62 27.53 -3.72
CA GLY A 290 17.66 26.52 -4.17
C GLY A 290 17.77 26.12 -5.65
N ASN A 291 18.75 26.64 -6.40
CA ASN A 291 18.81 26.47 -7.87
C ASN A 291 18.82 25.02 -8.35
N LYS A 292 19.33 24.10 -7.53
CA LYS A 292 19.47 22.68 -7.88
C LYS A 292 18.26 21.84 -7.46
N VAL A 293 17.31 22.39 -6.70
CA VAL A 293 16.17 21.64 -6.16
C VAL A 293 15.22 21.25 -7.30
N GLU A 294 14.97 19.94 -7.44
CA GLU A 294 14.00 19.35 -8.37
C GLU A 294 12.65 19.11 -7.69
N ILE A 295 12.66 18.73 -6.40
CA ILE A 295 11.45 18.44 -5.62
C ILE A 295 11.55 19.13 -4.26
N LEU A 296 10.62 20.02 -3.93
CA LEU A 296 10.48 20.61 -2.60
C LEU A 296 9.25 20.00 -1.91
N ILE A 297 9.46 19.38 -0.76
CA ILE A 297 8.42 18.71 0.02
C ILE A 297 8.02 19.59 1.20
N CYS A 298 6.74 19.91 1.35
CA CYS A 298 6.22 20.75 2.43
C CYS A 298 4.92 20.21 3.02
N ASP A 299 4.58 20.69 4.20
CA ASP A 299 3.23 20.56 4.75
C ASP A 299 2.30 21.66 4.21
N ILE A 300 1.03 21.60 4.61
CA ILE A 300 0.01 22.56 4.16
C ILE A 300 0.34 23.98 4.67
N GLU A 301 0.81 24.13 5.91
CA GLU A 301 1.09 25.45 6.50
C GLU A 301 2.26 26.14 5.81
N SER A 302 3.28 25.38 5.42
CA SER A 302 4.54 25.89 4.86
C SER A 302 4.51 26.21 3.36
N PHE A 303 3.40 25.93 2.67
CA PHE A 303 3.31 26.03 1.21
C PHE A 303 3.70 27.41 0.66
N VAL A 304 3.20 28.49 1.27
CA VAL A 304 3.49 29.86 0.79
C VAL A 304 4.99 30.13 0.81
N HIS A 305 5.67 29.77 1.90
CA HIS A 305 7.12 29.97 2.05
C HIS A 305 7.93 29.06 1.12
N ALA A 306 7.47 27.82 0.92
CA ALA A 306 8.05 26.90 -0.06
C ALA A 306 7.93 27.45 -1.49
N LYS A 307 6.77 28.00 -1.85
CA LYS A 307 6.50 28.62 -3.15
C LYS A 307 7.42 29.82 -3.38
N GLU A 308 7.47 30.74 -2.42
CA GLU A 308 8.35 31.92 -2.47
C GLU A 308 9.82 31.55 -2.62
N TYR A 309 10.29 30.56 -1.86
CA TYR A 309 11.65 30.05 -1.97
C TYR A 309 11.95 29.54 -3.38
N MET A 310 11.07 28.71 -3.96
CA MET A 310 11.32 28.17 -5.31
C MET A 310 11.21 29.24 -6.39
N LEU A 311 10.25 30.15 -6.31
CA LEU A 311 10.10 31.26 -7.25
C LEU A 311 11.32 32.18 -7.28
N GLN A 312 12.03 32.35 -6.15
CA GLN A 312 13.28 33.13 -6.13
C GLN A 312 14.35 32.59 -7.09
N PHE A 313 14.37 31.27 -7.35
CA PHE A 313 15.38 30.61 -8.19
C PHE A 313 14.84 30.11 -9.54
N LYS A 314 13.52 29.94 -9.65
CA LYS A 314 12.83 29.27 -10.75
C LYS A 314 11.67 30.12 -11.33
N ALA A 315 11.66 31.42 -11.09
CA ALA A 315 10.66 32.31 -11.70
C ALA A 315 10.67 32.18 -13.24
N GLY A 316 9.51 31.98 -13.84
CA GLY A 316 9.34 31.77 -15.29
C GLY A 316 9.68 30.37 -15.80
N ASN A 317 10.23 29.50 -14.94
CA ASN A 317 10.47 28.10 -15.29
C ASN A 317 9.19 27.27 -15.19
N ARG A 318 9.24 26.04 -15.71
CA ARG A 318 8.11 25.14 -15.71
C ARG A 318 8.00 24.46 -14.35
N MET A 319 7.08 24.93 -13.51
CA MET A 319 6.85 24.42 -12.16
C MET A 319 5.54 23.66 -12.03
N MET A 320 5.46 22.78 -11.04
CA MET A 320 4.24 22.02 -10.70
C MET A 320 3.98 22.11 -9.19
N VAL A 321 2.72 22.35 -8.82
CA VAL A 321 2.24 22.09 -7.45
C VAL A 321 1.53 20.74 -7.45
N TRP A 322 1.97 19.86 -6.56
CA TRP A 322 1.34 18.56 -6.32
C TRP A 322 0.73 18.57 -4.94
N LEU A 323 -0.60 18.57 -4.86
CA LEU A 323 -1.34 18.45 -3.62
C LEU A 323 -1.80 17.01 -3.42
N ASP A 324 -1.16 16.33 -2.49
CA ASP A 324 -1.48 14.95 -2.10
C ASP A 324 -2.55 14.92 -1.01
N GLU A 325 -3.58 14.13 -1.25
CA GLU A 325 -4.77 13.95 -0.41
C GLU A 325 -5.47 15.29 -0.03
N PRO A 326 -5.90 16.12 -1.01
CA PRO A 326 -6.62 17.38 -0.76
C PRO A 326 -7.95 17.21 -0.02
N THR A 327 -8.47 15.99 0.03
CA THR A 327 -9.76 15.66 0.67
C THR A 327 -9.65 15.45 2.17
N ILE A 328 -8.43 15.46 2.73
CA ILE A 328 -8.22 15.29 4.17
C ILE A 328 -8.94 16.40 4.94
N THR A 329 -9.68 16.00 5.98
CA THR A 329 -10.49 16.85 6.85
C THR A 329 -11.67 17.56 6.20
N LEU A 330 -11.96 17.29 4.92
CA LEU A 330 -13.15 17.86 4.27
C LEU A 330 -14.45 17.19 4.74
N ASP A 331 -14.37 16.08 5.48
CA ASP A 331 -15.49 15.40 6.12
C ASP A 331 -16.01 16.13 7.37
N TYR A 332 -15.24 17.07 7.91
CA TYR A 332 -15.63 17.92 9.02
C TYR A 332 -16.36 19.17 8.53
N ASP A 333 -17.38 19.65 9.25
CA ASP A 333 -18.06 20.91 8.92
C ASP A 333 -17.10 22.13 8.97
N SER A 334 -16.10 22.09 9.86
CA SER A 334 -15.05 23.09 9.98
C SER A 334 -13.77 22.46 10.52
N HIS A 335 -12.62 22.83 9.94
CA HIS A 335 -11.30 22.41 10.40
C HIS A 335 -10.24 23.49 10.11
N PRO A 336 -9.21 23.68 10.97
CA PRO A 336 -8.16 24.70 10.74
C PRO A 336 -7.43 24.59 9.38
N LEU A 337 -7.34 23.38 8.81
CA LEU A 337 -6.73 23.19 7.49
C LEU A 337 -7.57 23.79 6.36
N HIS A 338 -8.89 23.99 6.53
CA HIS A 338 -9.75 24.53 5.48
C HIS A 338 -9.32 25.94 5.07
N GLU A 339 -9.01 26.80 6.05
CA GLU A 339 -8.53 28.15 5.81
C GLU A 339 -7.15 28.14 5.14
N LEU A 340 -6.27 27.22 5.54
CA LEU A 340 -4.94 27.07 4.94
C LEU A 340 -5.03 26.60 3.48
N TYR A 341 -5.88 25.62 3.17
CA TYR A 341 -6.12 25.18 1.79
C TYR A 341 -6.61 26.33 0.92
N GLN A 342 -7.58 27.11 1.41
CA GLN A 342 -8.12 28.25 0.68
C GLN A 342 -7.06 29.34 0.47
N LYS A 343 -6.29 29.67 1.51
CA LYS A 343 -5.18 30.62 1.42
C LYS A 343 -4.14 30.15 0.40
N ASN A 344 -3.72 28.90 0.46
CA ASN A 344 -2.72 28.33 -0.44
C ASN A 344 -3.20 28.35 -1.89
N TRP A 345 -4.46 27.93 -2.13
CA TRP A 345 -5.09 27.96 -3.44
C TRP A 345 -5.11 29.35 -4.04
N LYS A 346 -5.64 30.34 -3.31
CA LYS A 346 -5.72 31.75 -3.77
C LYS A 346 -4.35 32.39 -3.95
N SER A 347 -3.37 31.99 -3.15
CA SER A 347 -2.01 32.52 -3.24
C SER A 347 -1.25 32.02 -4.47
N ASN A 348 -1.66 30.91 -5.09
CA ASN A 348 -0.95 30.31 -6.21
C ASN A 348 -1.39 30.94 -7.54
N THR A 349 -0.72 32.02 -7.94
CA THR A 349 -1.01 32.76 -9.19
C THR A 349 0.07 32.57 -10.26
N GLU A 350 1.22 32.01 -9.91
CA GLU A 350 2.38 31.91 -10.79
C GLU A 350 2.59 30.48 -11.34
N ILE A 351 2.27 29.44 -10.55
CA ILE A 351 2.50 28.05 -10.95
C ILE A 351 1.25 27.50 -11.66
N THR A 352 1.38 27.33 -12.98
CA THR A 352 0.27 27.03 -13.89
C THR A 352 -0.08 25.56 -14.02
N THR A 353 0.73 24.64 -13.47
CA THR A 353 0.39 23.22 -13.37
C THR A 353 0.08 22.86 -11.93
N VAL A 354 -1.16 22.42 -11.67
CA VAL A 354 -1.60 21.92 -10.37
C VAL A 354 -2.13 20.50 -10.50
N VAL A 355 -1.69 19.60 -9.62
CA VAL A 355 -2.19 18.23 -9.50
C VAL A 355 -2.92 18.10 -8.18
N LEU A 356 -4.20 17.73 -8.23
CA LEU A 356 -4.95 17.28 -7.06
C LEU A 356 -4.94 15.75 -7.08
N SER A 357 -4.31 15.11 -6.09
CA SER A 357 -4.18 13.65 -6.05
C SER A 357 -4.88 13.06 -4.83
N SER A 358 -5.97 12.32 -5.03
CA SER A 358 -6.65 11.58 -3.95
C SER A 358 -7.40 10.38 -4.51
N ALA A 359 -7.60 9.34 -3.70
CA ALA A 359 -8.44 8.21 -4.07
C ALA A 359 -9.95 8.56 -4.08
N THR A 360 -10.33 9.64 -3.40
CA THR A 360 -11.72 10.03 -3.13
C THR A 360 -12.03 11.45 -3.61
N LEU A 361 -11.35 11.92 -4.67
CA LEU A 361 -11.71 13.20 -5.28
C LEU A 361 -13.21 13.20 -5.67
N PRO A 362 -13.97 14.24 -5.29
CA PRO A 362 -15.35 14.40 -5.71
C PRO A 362 -15.53 14.32 -7.22
N SER A 363 -16.68 13.80 -7.66
CA SER A 363 -17.07 13.85 -9.07
C SER A 363 -17.51 15.24 -9.51
N ASP A 364 -18.09 16.03 -8.60
CA ASP A 364 -18.53 17.40 -8.85
C ASP A 364 -17.45 18.39 -8.38
N MET A 365 -16.59 18.78 -9.33
CA MET A 365 -15.46 19.70 -9.13
C MET A 365 -15.64 21.03 -9.88
N ILE A 366 -16.87 21.35 -10.30
CA ILE A 366 -17.13 22.46 -11.22
C ILE A 366 -16.62 23.80 -10.67
N THR A 367 -16.88 24.08 -9.40
CA THR A 367 -16.47 25.36 -8.77
C THR A 367 -14.96 25.47 -8.64
N THR A 368 -14.27 24.38 -8.25
CA THR A 368 -12.81 24.32 -8.19
C THR A 368 -12.18 24.53 -9.57
N ILE A 369 -12.75 23.90 -10.59
CA ILE A 369 -12.32 24.07 -11.98
C ILE A 369 -12.51 25.53 -12.42
N GLN A 370 -13.68 26.11 -12.15
CA GLN A 370 -13.97 27.51 -12.47
C GLN A 370 -12.96 28.47 -11.82
N SER A 371 -12.73 28.34 -10.51
CA SER A 371 -11.75 29.15 -9.77
C SER A 371 -10.34 29.05 -10.37
N PHE A 372 -9.90 27.84 -10.74
CA PHE A 372 -8.63 27.64 -11.42
C PHE A 372 -8.57 28.32 -12.79
N THR A 373 -9.60 28.13 -13.63
CA THR A 373 -9.66 28.72 -14.98
C THR A 373 -9.84 30.24 -14.96
N THR A 374 -10.42 30.82 -13.91
CA THR A 374 -10.44 32.28 -13.72
C THR A 374 -9.03 32.82 -13.47
N THR A 375 -8.22 32.09 -12.70
CA THR A 375 -6.81 32.45 -12.45
C THR A 375 -5.94 32.20 -13.68
N PHE A 376 -6.22 31.13 -14.44
CA PHE A 376 -5.48 30.70 -15.62
C PHE A 376 -6.45 30.47 -16.81
N PRO A 377 -6.77 31.50 -17.60
CA PRO A 377 -7.79 31.43 -18.66
C PRO A 377 -7.57 30.33 -19.71
N ASP A 378 -6.31 30.06 -20.07
CA ASP A 378 -5.94 29.05 -21.08
C ASP A 378 -5.65 27.67 -20.46
N ALA A 379 -6.16 27.40 -19.26
CA ALA A 379 -5.93 26.15 -18.56
C ALA A 379 -6.74 24.98 -19.13
N HIS A 380 -6.06 23.85 -19.30
CA HIS A 380 -6.70 22.58 -19.64
C HIS A 380 -6.95 21.74 -18.39
N ILE A 381 -8.09 21.06 -18.37
CA ILE A 381 -8.46 20.16 -17.27
C ILE A 381 -8.29 18.72 -17.72
N TYR A 382 -7.51 17.94 -16.98
CA TYR A 382 -7.29 16.53 -17.25
C TYR A 382 -7.80 15.68 -16.09
N ASN A 383 -8.60 14.66 -16.44
CA ASN A 383 -9.01 13.61 -15.52
C ASN A 383 -8.13 12.38 -15.77
N VAL A 384 -7.30 12.05 -14.79
CA VAL A 384 -6.44 10.86 -14.82
C VAL A 384 -6.98 9.89 -13.78
N SER A 385 -7.58 8.79 -14.23
CA SER A 385 -8.22 7.83 -13.33
C SER A 385 -7.76 6.39 -13.52
N SER A 386 -7.75 5.60 -12.45
CA SER A 386 -7.43 4.17 -12.48
C SER A 386 -8.46 3.37 -11.68
N TYR A 387 -8.97 2.31 -12.31
CA TYR A 387 -9.94 1.39 -11.71
C TYR A 387 -9.40 -0.05 -11.63
N ASP A 388 -8.11 -0.26 -11.94
CA ASP A 388 -7.52 -1.60 -11.99
C ASP A 388 -7.61 -2.27 -10.61
N THR A 389 -8.40 -3.35 -10.56
CA THR A 389 -8.55 -4.18 -9.37
C THR A 389 -7.88 -5.52 -9.62
N THR A 390 -6.71 -5.70 -9.00
CA THR A 390 -6.01 -6.99 -9.01
C THR A 390 -6.51 -7.93 -7.91
N LYS A 391 -7.20 -7.37 -6.90
CA LYS A 391 -7.72 -8.09 -5.75
C LYS A 391 -8.98 -7.44 -5.22
N THR A 392 -9.76 -8.25 -4.54
CA THR A 392 -10.97 -7.85 -3.82
C THR A 392 -10.72 -7.80 -2.32
N VAL A 393 -11.38 -6.87 -1.62
CA VAL A 393 -11.43 -6.82 -0.16
C VAL A 393 -12.85 -7.18 0.25
N GLN A 394 -12.99 -8.19 1.10
CA GLN A 394 -14.29 -8.67 1.57
C GLN A 394 -14.89 -7.69 2.57
N LEU A 395 -16.16 -7.35 2.38
CA LEU A 395 -16.94 -6.62 3.37
C LEU A 395 -17.76 -7.63 4.18
N LEU A 396 -17.61 -7.62 5.50
CA LEU A 396 -18.31 -8.52 6.41
C LEU A 396 -19.20 -7.71 7.36
N ASN A 397 -20.40 -8.20 7.63
CA ASN A 397 -21.27 -7.63 8.66
C ASN A 397 -20.98 -8.19 10.06
N ALA A 398 -21.77 -7.78 11.05
CA ALA A 398 -21.63 -8.19 12.45
C ALA A 398 -21.88 -9.70 12.65
N GLU A 399 -22.64 -10.32 11.74
CA GLU A 399 -22.96 -11.75 11.68
C GLU A 399 -21.91 -12.56 10.90
N ASN A 400 -20.82 -11.93 10.45
CA ASN A 400 -19.75 -12.52 9.63
C ASN A 400 -20.22 -12.96 8.23
N GLN A 401 -21.27 -12.35 7.69
CA GLN A 401 -21.71 -12.61 6.32
C GLN A 401 -21.06 -11.64 5.35
N ILE A 402 -20.72 -12.12 4.15
CA ILE A 402 -20.25 -11.26 3.06
C ILE A 402 -21.38 -10.32 2.65
N GLU A 403 -21.07 -9.02 2.56
CA GLU A 403 -21.99 -8.00 2.07
C GLU A 403 -21.79 -7.76 0.58
N MET A 404 -22.91 -7.73 -0.15
CA MET A 404 -22.97 -7.53 -1.59
C MET A 404 -24.04 -6.48 -1.90
N PRO A 405 -23.89 -5.68 -2.98
CA PRO A 405 -24.80 -4.57 -3.24
C PRO A 405 -26.28 -4.98 -3.33
N HIS A 406 -26.53 -6.08 -4.04
CA HIS A 406 -27.87 -6.63 -4.25
C HIS A 406 -28.55 -7.10 -2.95
N TYR A 407 -27.79 -7.40 -1.89
CA TYR A 407 -28.37 -7.76 -0.59
C TYR A 407 -29.05 -6.58 0.13
N HIS A 408 -28.74 -5.35 -0.27
CA HIS A 408 -29.31 -4.13 0.30
C HIS A 408 -30.45 -3.53 -0.54
N CYS A 409 -30.94 -4.27 -1.54
CA CYS A 409 -31.93 -3.78 -2.50
C CYS A 409 -33.29 -4.51 -2.34
N PRO A 410 -34.09 -4.25 -1.29
CA PRO A 410 -35.35 -4.96 -1.06
C PRO A 410 -36.42 -4.70 -2.13
N THR A 411 -36.32 -3.59 -2.85
CA THR A 411 -37.25 -3.22 -3.94
C THR A 411 -36.53 -3.12 -5.27
N PHE A 412 -37.25 -3.30 -6.37
CA PHE A 412 -36.66 -3.13 -7.71
C PHE A 412 -36.13 -1.72 -7.94
N GLN A 413 -36.80 -0.69 -7.37
CA GLN A 413 -36.31 0.68 -7.41
C GLN A 413 -34.94 0.82 -6.73
N SER A 414 -34.78 0.27 -5.52
CA SER A 414 -33.49 0.30 -4.82
C SER A 414 -32.38 -0.43 -5.60
N LEU A 415 -32.72 -1.50 -6.32
CA LEU A 415 -31.78 -2.18 -7.21
C LEU A 415 -31.33 -1.26 -8.35
N GLN A 416 -32.27 -0.57 -9.02
CA GLN A 416 -31.94 0.34 -10.11
C GLN A 416 -31.06 1.51 -9.63
N GLU A 417 -31.38 2.10 -8.47
CA GLU A 417 -30.59 3.16 -7.86
C GLU A 417 -29.16 2.68 -7.52
N CYS A 418 -29.04 1.48 -6.95
CA CYS A 418 -27.74 0.87 -6.63
C CYS A 418 -26.91 0.62 -7.90
N ILE A 419 -27.51 0.08 -8.96
CA ILE A 419 -26.82 -0.18 -10.24
C ILE A 419 -26.27 1.12 -10.82
N VAL A 420 -27.09 2.18 -10.91
CA VAL A 420 -26.68 3.50 -11.43
C VAL A 420 -25.53 4.06 -10.60
N PHE A 421 -25.60 3.91 -9.27
CA PHE A 421 -24.55 4.37 -8.38
C PHE A 421 -23.23 3.63 -8.60
N LEU A 422 -23.24 2.29 -8.66
CA LEU A 422 -22.05 1.47 -8.89
C LEU A 422 -21.38 1.75 -10.24
N GLU A 423 -22.17 2.00 -11.28
CA GLU A 423 -21.64 2.39 -12.60
C GLU A 423 -20.98 3.77 -12.58
N SER A 424 -21.51 4.70 -11.77
CA SER A 424 -20.94 6.04 -11.59
C SER A 424 -19.66 6.02 -10.73
N LYS A 425 -19.58 5.15 -9.71
CA LYS A 425 -18.47 5.05 -8.76
C LYS A 425 -17.71 3.73 -8.91
N ARG A 426 -17.07 3.51 -10.07
CA ARG A 426 -16.36 2.27 -10.41
C ARG A 426 -15.32 1.80 -9.37
N LEU A 427 -14.71 2.70 -8.61
CA LEU A 427 -13.75 2.35 -7.56
C LEU A 427 -14.34 1.44 -6.48
N ILE A 428 -15.64 1.56 -6.21
CA ILE A 428 -16.38 0.77 -5.22
C ILE A 428 -16.43 -0.71 -5.62
N MET A 429 -16.38 -1.02 -6.92
CA MET A 429 -16.38 -2.41 -7.41
C MET A 429 -15.20 -3.23 -6.83
N LYS A 430 -14.13 -2.59 -6.36
CA LYS A 430 -13.07 -3.29 -5.61
C LYS A 430 -13.56 -4.02 -4.37
N TYR A 431 -14.64 -3.55 -3.75
CA TYR A 431 -15.18 -4.07 -2.50
C TYR A 431 -16.35 -5.03 -2.70
N VAL A 432 -16.71 -5.29 -3.95
CA VAL A 432 -17.69 -6.32 -4.31
C VAL A 432 -16.95 -7.65 -4.46
N ASP A 433 -17.21 -8.58 -3.55
CA ASP A 433 -16.49 -9.85 -3.42
C ASP A 433 -16.53 -10.70 -4.70
N LEU A 434 -15.36 -11.10 -5.22
CA LEU A 434 -15.30 -11.88 -6.45
C LEU A 434 -15.91 -13.27 -6.25
N HIS A 435 -15.61 -13.94 -5.13
CA HIS A 435 -16.16 -15.27 -4.85
C HIS A 435 -17.69 -15.25 -4.76
N ALA A 436 -18.27 -14.26 -4.07
CA ALA A 436 -19.71 -14.07 -3.99
C ALA A 436 -20.34 -13.74 -5.35
N ILE A 437 -19.67 -12.97 -6.22
CA ILE A 437 -20.11 -12.81 -7.61
C ILE A 437 -20.18 -14.17 -8.31
N LEU A 438 -19.15 -15.00 -8.18
CA LEU A 438 -19.13 -16.30 -8.87
C LEU A 438 -20.24 -17.22 -8.37
N GLU A 439 -20.52 -17.27 -7.06
CA GLU A 439 -21.66 -18.02 -6.51
C GLU A 439 -23.02 -17.50 -7.02
N PHE A 440 -23.16 -16.18 -7.11
CA PHE A 440 -24.34 -15.55 -7.71
C PHE A 440 -24.51 -15.93 -9.20
N LEU A 441 -23.42 -15.91 -9.98
CA LEU A 441 -23.43 -16.29 -11.40
C LEU A 441 -23.67 -17.79 -11.60
N LYS A 442 -23.15 -18.66 -10.72
CA LYS A 442 -23.45 -20.11 -10.73
C LYS A 442 -24.93 -20.36 -10.53
N THR A 443 -25.52 -19.67 -9.56
CA THR A 443 -26.94 -19.78 -9.21
C THR A 443 -27.86 -19.38 -10.37
N HIS A 444 -27.60 -18.22 -10.97
CA HIS A 444 -28.49 -17.66 -11.99
C HIS A 444 -28.17 -18.16 -13.40
N SER A 445 -27.01 -18.80 -13.59
CA SER A 445 -26.50 -19.35 -14.85
C SER A 445 -26.80 -18.47 -16.08
N PRO A 446 -26.36 -17.20 -16.09
CA PRO A 446 -26.59 -16.26 -17.18
C PRO A 446 -25.85 -16.68 -18.46
N ASP A 447 -26.09 -15.97 -19.55
CA ASP A 447 -25.37 -16.22 -20.81
C ASP A 447 -23.91 -15.77 -20.72
N PHE A 448 -23.00 -16.75 -20.63
CA PHE A 448 -21.55 -16.52 -20.59
C PHE A 448 -20.95 -16.15 -21.97
N SER A 449 -21.76 -16.06 -23.03
CA SER A 449 -21.34 -15.52 -24.34
C SER A 449 -20.87 -14.06 -24.29
N TYR A 450 -21.11 -13.38 -23.16
CA TYR A 450 -20.53 -12.08 -22.83
C TYR A 450 -19.00 -12.07 -22.95
N PHE A 451 -18.34 -13.19 -22.62
CA PHE A 451 -16.91 -13.37 -22.78
C PHE A 451 -16.63 -14.01 -24.15
N LYS A 452 -15.75 -13.38 -24.95
CA LYS A 452 -15.43 -13.84 -26.32
C LYS A 452 -14.10 -14.57 -26.37
N THR A 453 -13.14 -14.16 -25.53
CA THR A 453 -11.78 -14.70 -25.50
C THR A 453 -11.28 -14.88 -24.07
N VAL A 454 -10.20 -15.64 -23.90
CA VAL A 454 -9.54 -15.81 -22.58
C VAL A 454 -9.06 -14.47 -22.01
N ALA A 455 -8.68 -13.52 -22.88
CA ALA A 455 -8.27 -12.18 -22.47
C ALA A 455 -9.42 -11.35 -21.85
N ASP A 456 -10.68 -11.69 -22.13
CA ASP A 456 -11.84 -11.03 -21.52
C ASP A 456 -12.07 -11.48 -20.08
N VAL A 457 -11.47 -12.59 -19.64
CA VAL A 457 -11.60 -13.13 -18.28
C VAL A 457 -10.66 -12.35 -17.35
N THR A 458 -11.16 -11.22 -16.86
CA THR A 458 -10.50 -10.33 -15.91
C THR A 458 -11.45 -9.97 -14.77
N ILE A 459 -10.91 -9.58 -13.60
CA ILE A 459 -11.73 -9.21 -12.42
C ILE A 459 -12.68 -8.06 -12.77
N ASP A 460 -12.20 -7.02 -13.46
CA ASP A 460 -13.04 -5.88 -13.88
C ASP A 460 -14.19 -6.32 -14.79
N ASN A 461 -13.92 -7.16 -15.80
CA ASN A 461 -14.94 -7.58 -16.75
C ASN A 461 -15.97 -8.53 -16.12
N ILE A 462 -15.55 -9.40 -15.19
CA ILE A 462 -16.48 -10.24 -14.41
C ILE A 462 -17.38 -9.38 -13.51
N LYS A 463 -16.83 -8.33 -12.89
CA LYS A 463 -17.59 -7.38 -12.08
C LYS A 463 -18.59 -6.58 -12.93
N ARG A 464 -18.23 -6.20 -14.16
CA ARG A 464 -19.18 -5.60 -15.11
C ARG A 464 -20.25 -6.58 -15.57
N PHE A 465 -19.90 -7.83 -15.82
CA PHE A 465 -20.85 -8.87 -16.16
C PHE A 465 -21.85 -9.11 -15.03
N TYR A 466 -21.41 -9.09 -13.77
CA TYR A 466 -22.31 -9.12 -12.61
C TYR A 466 -23.35 -8.00 -12.63
N ILE A 467 -22.94 -6.74 -12.86
CA ILE A 467 -23.87 -5.61 -12.99
C ILE A 467 -24.80 -5.80 -14.20
N HIS A 468 -24.28 -6.31 -15.32
CA HIS A 468 -25.08 -6.61 -16.49
C HIS A 468 -26.18 -7.64 -16.18
N VAL A 469 -25.86 -8.70 -15.43
CA VAL A 469 -26.85 -9.71 -15.01
C VAL A 469 -27.90 -9.10 -14.07
N LEU A 470 -27.49 -8.26 -13.11
CA LEU A 470 -28.46 -7.56 -12.26
C LEU A 470 -29.46 -6.70 -13.06
N LYS A 471 -29.03 -6.10 -14.17
CA LYS A 471 -29.91 -5.34 -15.07
C LYS A 471 -30.94 -6.18 -15.83
N THR A 472 -30.77 -7.50 -15.88
CA THR A 472 -31.70 -8.39 -16.59
C THR A 472 -32.95 -8.73 -15.79
N PHE A 473 -32.97 -8.51 -14.47
CA PHE A 473 -34.14 -8.76 -13.64
C PHE A 473 -35.25 -7.73 -13.90
N THR A 474 -36.48 -8.14 -13.58
CA THR A 474 -37.69 -7.34 -13.77
C THR A 474 -38.35 -7.03 -12.42
N PRO A 475 -39.26 -6.02 -12.35
CA PRO A 475 -40.00 -5.72 -11.13
C PRO A 475 -40.75 -6.92 -10.55
N GLU A 476 -41.23 -7.83 -11.39
CA GLU A 476 -42.01 -9.01 -11.00
C GLU A 476 -41.12 -10.13 -10.42
N SER A 477 -39.92 -10.32 -10.99
CA SER A 477 -39.00 -11.39 -10.58
C SER A 477 -38.16 -11.01 -9.36
N TRP A 478 -37.82 -9.73 -9.22
CA TRP A 478 -36.87 -9.25 -8.21
C TRP A 478 -37.22 -9.59 -6.76
N PRO A 479 -38.47 -9.45 -6.26
CA PRO A 479 -38.78 -9.78 -4.87
C PRO A 479 -38.47 -11.24 -4.50
N THR A 480 -38.69 -12.17 -5.45
CA THR A 480 -38.39 -13.59 -5.27
C THR A 480 -36.88 -13.84 -5.24
N VAL A 481 -36.15 -13.22 -6.18
CA VAL A 481 -34.68 -13.31 -6.25
C VAL A 481 -34.06 -12.73 -4.99
N TYR A 482 -34.47 -11.53 -4.58
CA TYR A 482 -33.99 -10.87 -3.37
C TYR A 482 -34.13 -11.78 -2.15
N LYS A 483 -35.32 -12.37 -1.93
CA LYS A 483 -35.56 -13.28 -0.81
C LYS A 483 -34.63 -14.50 -0.87
N ALA A 484 -34.50 -15.14 -2.03
CA ALA A 484 -33.62 -16.29 -2.20
C ALA A 484 -32.14 -15.95 -1.93
N GLU A 485 -31.69 -14.76 -2.36
CA GLU A 485 -30.33 -14.30 -2.14
C GLU A 485 -30.04 -13.93 -0.68
N GLN A 486 -31.03 -13.43 0.07
CA GLN A 486 -30.87 -13.24 1.52
C GLN A 486 -30.59 -14.55 2.26
N GLU A 487 -31.24 -15.64 1.85
CA GLU A 487 -31.07 -16.97 2.45
C GLU A 487 -29.73 -17.62 2.06
N ARG A 488 -29.10 -17.17 0.96
CA ARG A 488 -27.86 -17.71 0.41
C ARG A 488 -26.61 -16.89 0.75
N ARG A 489 -26.74 -15.89 1.61
CA ARG A 489 -25.61 -15.08 2.08
C ARG A 489 -24.47 -15.98 2.57
N ILE A 490 -23.26 -15.70 2.09
CA ILE A 490 -22.08 -16.48 2.42
C ILE A 490 -21.61 -16.11 3.83
N VAL A 491 -21.59 -17.09 4.72
CA VAL A 491 -21.13 -16.93 6.11
C VAL A 491 -19.65 -17.29 6.22
N GLN A 492 -18.85 -16.40 6.81
CA GLN A 492 -17.45 -16.62 7.16
C GLN A 492 -17.30 -17.09 8.61
N PRO A 493 -16.14 -17.66 8.99
CA PRO A 493 -15.85 -17.99 10.38
C PRO A 493 -16.06 -16.82 11.34
N ALA A 494 -16.43 -17.12 12.59
CA ALA A 494 -16.65 -16.11 13.62
C ALA A 494 -15.37 -15.32 13.89
N THR A 495 -15.51 -13.99 14.04
CA THR A 495 -14.36 -13.07 14.13
C THR A 495 -14.47 -12.06 15.29
N ILE A 496 -15.34 -12.31 16.26
CA ILE A 496 -15.68 -11.32 17.30
C ILE A 496 -14.71 -11.42 18.50
N GLU A 497 -14.27 -12.62 18.84
CA GLU A 497 -13.35 -12.89 19.95
C GLU A 497 -11.90 -12.96 19.47
N PHE A 498 -11.43 -11.88 18.85
CA PHE A 498 -10.14 -11.82 18.17
C PHE A 498 -8.91 -11.90 19.09
N CYS A 499 -9.08 -11.91 20.42
CA CYS A 499 -8.01 -12.20 21.39
C CYS A 499 -7.95 -13.69 21.79
N THR A 500 -8.96 -14.49 21.44
CA THR A 500 -9.10 -15.89 21.87
C THR A 500 -9.44 -16.80 20.69
N LYS A 501 -10.59 -17.49 20.69
CA LYS A 501 -10.91 -18.56 19.74
C LYS A 501 -10.93 -18.07 18.29
N ASP A 502 -11.33 -16.82 18.07
CA ASP A 502 -11.47 -16.26 16.72
C ASP A 502 -10.18 -15.59 16.21
N ALA A 503 -9.12 -15.53 17.01
CA ALA A 503 -7.85 -14.88 16.62
C ALA A 503 -7.25 -15.47 15.32
N HIS A 504 -7.46 -16.77 15.09
CA HIS A 504 -6.92 -17.52 13.95
C HIS A 504 -7.42 -16.98 12.59
N THR A 505 -8.54 -16.24 12.59
CA THR A 505 -9.11 -15.59 11.39
C THR A 505 -8.33 -14.35 10.94
N LEU A 506 -7.44 -13.84 11.80
CA LEU A 506 -6.53 -12.75 11.50
C LEU A 506 -5.23 -13.31 10.92
N GLU A 507 -5.28 -13.50 9.60
CA GLU A 507 -4.22 -14.16 8.85
C GLU A 507 -3.23 -13.15 8.24
N HIS A 508 -2.01 -13.65 8.01
CA HIS A 508 -0.97 -13.07 7.16
C HIS A 508 -0.30 -11.74 7.58
N GLY A 509 -0.94 -10.93 8.41
CA GLY A 509 -0.38 -9.65 8.82
C GLY A 509 -1.18 -8.94 9.91
N PRO A 510 -0.69 -7.77 10.37
CA PRO A 510 -1.35 -7.00 11.41
C PRO A 510 -2.77 -6.58 10.98
N SER A 511 -3.66 -6.55 11.96
CA SER A 511 -5.05 -6.09 11.79
C SER A 511 -5.26 -4.70 12.36
N ILE A 512 -6.25 -3.96 11.87
CA ILE A 512 -6.64 -2.66 12.44
C ILE A 512 -8.08 -2.67 12.95
N TYR A 513 -8.32 -2.04 14.08
CA TYR A 513 -9.65 -1.74 14.62
C TYR A 513 -9.83 -0.23 14.72
N ILE A 514 -10.72 0.33 13.91
CA ILE A 514 -10.99 1.77 13.86
C ILE A 514 -12.23 2.08 14.69
N THR A 515 -12.10 2.98 15.67
CA THR A 515 -13.20 3.37 16.56
C THR A 515 -12.95 4.73 17.21
N ASP A 516 -14.00 5.51 17.44
CA ASP A 516 -13.87 6.75 18.24
C ASP A 516 -13.72 6.46 19.75
N ASP A 517 -14.09 5.28 20.24
CA ASP A 517 -13.96 4.84 21.64
C ASP A 517 -12.89 3.75 21.80
N VAL A 518 -11.64 4.19 21.64
CA VAL A 518 -10.45 3.34 21.73
C VAL A 518 -10.32 2.66 23.10
N ASP A 519 -10.70 3.35 24.16
CA ASP A 519 -10.61 2.86 25.55
C ASP A 519 -11.56 1.69 25.80
N ASN A 520 -12.77 1.71 25.26
CA ASN A 520 -13.73 0.63 25.41
C ASN A 520 -13.26 -0.65 24.69
N VAL A 521 -12.74 -0.51 23.47
CA VAL A 521 -12.19 -1.66 22.74
C VAL A 521 -10.96 -2.22 23.45
N ALA A 522 -10.09 -1.37 23.98
CA ALA A 522 -8.94 -1.77 24.80
C ALA A 522 -9.37 -2.60 26.02
N LYS A 523 -10.38 -2.14 26.77
CA LYS A 523 -10.96 -2.87 27.91
C LYS A 523 -11.58 -4.20 27.48
N TYR A 524 -12.27 -4.20 26.34
CA TYR A 524 -12.85 -5.42 25.77
C TYR A 524 -11.78 -6.46 25.43
N CYS A 525 -10.65 -6.07 24.82
CA CYS A 525 -9.53 -6.98 24.52
C CYS A 525 -8.96 -7.62 25.80
N ILE A 526 -8.73 -6.82 26.84
CA ILE A 526 -8.22 -7.33 28.13
C ILE A 526 -9.24 -8.28 28.75
N LYS A 527 -10.52 -7.91 28.78
CA LYS A 527 -11.58 -8.74 29.37
C LYS A 527 -11.76 -10.08 28.62
N THR A 528 -11.67 -10.06 27.30
CA THR A 528 -11.90 -11.25 26.47
C THR A 528 -10.68 -12.16 26.37
N SER A 529 -9.47 -11.66 26.65
CA SER A 529 -8.20 -12.41 26.62
C SER A 529 -8.17 -13.69 27.47
N SER A 530 -9.16 -13.89 28.35
CA SER A 530 -9.31 -15.10 29.16
C SER A 530 -8.06 -15.43 29.99
N ILE A 531 -7.34 -14.39 30.41
CA ILE A 531 -6.21 -14.49 31.35
C ILE A 531 -6.81 -14.76 32.75
N PRO A 532 -6.39 -15.83 33.45
CA PRO A 532 -6.84 -16.11 34.81
C PRO A 532 -6.56 -14.93 35.74
N GLU A 533 -7.49 -14.67 36.67
CA GLU A 533 -7.40 -13.53 37.59
C GLU A 533 -6.13 -13.57 38.45
N GLU A 534 -5.65 -14.76 38.84
CA GLU A 534 -4.39 -14.95 39.56
C GLU A 534 -3.18 -14.48 38.75
N VAL A 535 -3.15 -14.81 37.46
CA VAL A 535 -2.09 -14.40 36.53
C VAL A 535 -2.16 -12.90 36.29
N LEU A 536 -3.36 -12.38 36.05
CA LEU A 536 -3.58 -10.95 35.84
C LEU A 536 -3.19 -10.12 37.07
N THR A 537 -3.49 -10.60 38.28
CA THR A 537 -3.13 -9.93 39.54
C THR A 537 -1.62 -9.89 39.74
N THR A 538 -0.92 -10.99 39.44
CA THR A 538 0.55 -11.07 39.50
C THR A 538 1.18 -10.10 38.50
N ILE A 539 0.64 -10.07 37.28
CA ILE A 539 1.05 -9.16 36.22
C ILE A 539 0.85 -7.71 36.64
N LEU A 540 -0.34 -7.34 37.13
CA LEU A 540 -0.66 -5.98 37.56
C LEU A 540 0.20 -5.54 38.75
N LYS A 541 0.53 -6.45 39.67
CA LYS A 541 1.46 -6.18 40.79
C LYS A 541 2.87 -5.85 40.28
N ASN A 542 3.39 -6.64 39.35
CA ASN A 542 4.70 -6.39 38.75
C ASN A 542 4.71 -5.11 37.91
N LEU A 543 3.64 -4.84 37.17
CA LEU A 543 3.45 -3.58 36.43
C LEU A 543 3.40 -2.37 37.37
N GLY A 544 2.74 -2.50 38.53
CA GLY A 544 2.73 -1.46 39.56
C GLY A 544 4.13 -1.18 40.13
N HIS A 545 4.92 -2.22 40.43
CA HIS A 545 6.32 -2.04 40.84
C HIS A 545 7.15 -1.35 39.75
N ASN A 546 7.01 -1.78 38.49
CA ASN A 546 7.73 -1.20 37.37
C ASN A 546 7.28 0.24 37.09
N ALA A 547 6.02 0.60 37.30
CA ALA A 547 5.52 1.97 37.14
C ALA A 547 6.24 2.97 38.05
N VAL A 548 6.49 2.60 39.32
CA VAL A 548 7.27 3.42 40.26
C VAL A 548 8.72 3.62 39.78
N ILE A 549 9.29 2.61 39.14
CA ILE A 549 10.64 2.69 38.56
C ILE A 549 10.63 3.57 37.30
N SER A 550 9.65 3.39 36.42
CA SER A 550 9.43 4.18 35.20
C SER A 550 9.31 5.67 35.50
N GLU A 551 8.56 6.06 36.51
CA GLU A 551 8.41 7.46 36.94
C GLU A 551 9.77 8.06 37.33
N LYS A 552 10.58 7.31 38.08
CA LYS A 552 11.95 7.74 38.45
C LYS A 552 12.89 7.82 37.24
N ILE A 553 12.77 6.89 36.30
CA ILE A 553 13.54 6.91 35.04
C ILE A 553 13.20 8.18 34.26
N THR A 554 11.91 8.48 34.06
CA THR A 554 11.46 9.67 33.33
C THR A 554 11.98 10.96 33.98
N GLN A 555 11.96 11.05 35.31
CA GLN A 555 12.49 12.21 36.01
C GLN A 555 14.00 12.37 35.80
N LEU A 556 14.78 11.29 35.91
CA LEU A 556 16.23 11.33 35.69
C LEU A 556 16.63 11.59 34.24
N GLU A 557 15.84 11.12 33.27
CA GLU A 557 16.04 11.44 31.85
C GLU A 557 15.81 12.92 31.57
N LYS A 558 14.78 13.51 32.20
CA LYS A 558 14.53 14.95 32.12
C LYS A 558 15.67 15.75 32.76
N ASP A 559 16.13 15.33 33.94
CA ASP A 559 17.27 15.96 34.61
C ASP A 559 18.56 15.84 33.77
N LEU A 560 18.73 14.75 33.02
CA LEU A 560 19.85 14.54 32.09
C LEU A 560 19.76 15.45 30.85
N GLU A 561 18.58 15.64 30.28
CA GLU A 561 18.34 16.60 29.18
C GLU A 561 18.58 18.05 29.65
N ASP A 562 18.09 18.42 30.83
CA ASP A 562 18.29 19.74 31.43
C ASP A 562 19.77 19.99 31.80
N ALA A 563 20.51 18.95 32.21
CA ALA A 563 21.95 19.05 32.45
C ALA A 563 22.75 19.21 31.15
N ASN A 564 22.39 18.48 30.09
CA ASN A 564 23.05 18.58 28.79
C ASN A 564 22.80 19.93 28.10
N SER A 565 21.57 20.47 28.17
CA SER A 565 21.23 21.76 27.58
C SER A 565 21.96 22.94 28.27
N LYS A 566 22.18 22.88 29.59
CA LYS A 566 22.98 23.88 30.33
C LYS A 566 24.47 23.86 29.97
N ASP A 567 24.98 22.76 29.42
CA ASP A 567 26.37 22.61 28.97
C ASP A 567 26.58 23.05 27.50
N GLU A 568 25.52 23.17 26.69
CA GLU A 568 25.60 23.71 25.31
C GLU A 568 26.01 25.19 25.27
N ASP A 569 25.65 25.98 26.29
CA ASP A 569 25.99 27.42 26.40
C ASP A 569 27.47 27.69 26.74
N LYS A 570 28.31 26.65 26.92
CA LYS A 570 29.73 26.79 27.21
C LYS A 570 30.60 26.14 26.12
N GLU A 571 30.76 26.86 25.01
CA GLU A 571 31.58 26.50 23.81
C GLU A 571 33.00 25.94 24.07
N LYS A 572 33.56 26.08 25.29
CA LYS A 572 34.95 25.71 25.59
C LYS A 572 35.18 24.25 26.03
N LYS A 573 34.16 23.39 26.15
CA LYS A 573 34.34 21.99 26.64
C LYS A 573 34.12 20.86 25.62
N MET A 574 33.53 21.11 24.45
CA MET A 574 33.21 20.05 23.48
C MET A 574 34.40 19.41 22.74
N VAL A 575 35.65 19.88 22.97
CA VAL A 575 36.86 19.39 22.27
C VAL A 575 37.45 18.12 22.93
N LYS A 576 37.02 17.79 24.14
CA LYS A 576 37.36 16.51 24.80
C LYS A 576 36.07 15.76 25.03
N ASN A 577 35.98 14.53 24.56
CA ASN A 577 34.87 13.58 24.77
C ASN A 577 34.68 13.17 26.27
N GLN A 578 34.94 14.08 27.21
CA GLN A 578 34.78 13.88 28.64
C GLN A 578 33.41 14.39 29.05
N MET A 579 32.48 13.45 29.23
CA MET A 579 31.20 13.72 29.87
C MET A 579 31.42 14.27 31.28
N SER A 580 30.60 15.22 31.70
CA SER A 580 30.69 15.78 33.04
C SER A 580 30.47 14.68 34.10
N PRO A 581 31.11 14.75 35.28
CA PRO A 581 30.93 13.77 36.35
C PRO A 581 29.45 13.58 36.73
N GLU A 582 28.66 14.65 36.68
CA GLU A 582 27.22 14.63 36.96
C GLU A 582 26.43 13.81 35.93
N VAL A 583 26.69 13.97 34.63
CA VAL A 583 26.04 13.19 33.57
C VAL A 583 26.37 11.70 33.70
N ARG A 584 27.61 11.35 34.05
CA ARG A 584 27.99 9.95 34.33
C ARG A 584 27.27 9.35 35.52
N VAL A 585 27.08 10.12 36.60
CA VAL A 585 26.34 9.65 37.79
C VAL A 585 24.87 9.42 37.44
N ILE A 586 24.25 10.31 36.66
CA ILE A 586 22.85 10.14 36.23
C ILE A 586 22.70 8.94 35.30
N GLN A 587 23.62 8.72 34.36
CA GLN A 587 23.61 7.54 33.49
C GLN A 587 23.79 6.21 34.23
N ASN A 588 24.69 6.16 35.21
CA ASN A 588 24.87 4.95 36.03
C ASN A 588 23.60 4.65 36.84
N LYS A 589 22.97 5.66 37.43
CA LYS A 589 21.69 5.52 38.13
C LYS A 589 20.56 5.08 37.20
N LEU A 590 20.51 5.60 35.98
CA LEU A 590 19.56 5.15 34.96
C LEU A 590 19.78 3.68 34.64
N THR A 591 21.03 3.25 34.43
CA THR A 591 21.37 1.85 34.16
C THR A 591 20.94 0.94 35.30
N GLU A 592 21.21 1.32 36.56
CA GLU A 592 20.74 0.59 37.74
C GLU A 592 19.21 0.48 37.80
N LEU A 593 18.50 1.57 37.52
CA LEU A 593 17.03 1.57 37.49
C LEU A 593 16.46 0.69 36.37
N TYR A 594 17.09 0.70 35.20
CA TYR A 594 16.71 -0.20 34.09
C TYR A 594 16.91 -1.68 34.47
N ASP A 595 17.95 -2.01 35.24
CA ASP A 595 18.20 -3.37 35.73
C ASP A 595 17.19 -3.81 36.81
N HIS A 596 16.60 -2.87 37.54
CA HIS A 596 15.56 -3.13 38.54
C HIS A 596 14.15 -3.34 37.95
N ILE A 597 13.96 -3.13 36.64
CA ILE A 597 12.69 -3.44 35.97
C ILE A 597 12.49 -4.96 35.99
N LEU A 598 11.43 -5.40 36.65
CA LEU A 598 11.11 -6.83 36.73
C LEU A 598 10.77 -7.34 35.33
N PRO A 599 11.46 -8.39 34.82
CA PRO A 599 11.13 -8.98 33.54
C PRO A 599 9.75 -9.60 33.63
N MET A 600 8.85 -9.18 32.74
CA MET A 600 7.52 -9.74 32.63
C MET A 600 7.31 -10.24 31.21
N VAL A 601 7.06 -11.54 31.06
CA VAL A 601 6.71 -12.16 29.79
C VAL A 601 5.34 -12.77 29.96
N LEU A 602 4.39 -12.35 29.13
CA LEU A 602 3.07 -12.97 29.09
C LEU A 602 3.22 -14.40 28.54
N PRO A 603 2.63 -15.43 29.16
CA PRO A 603 2.70 -16.77 28.60
C PRO A 603 2.12 -16.83 27.18
N ASP A 604 2.77 -17.57 26.29
CA ASP A 604 2.39 -17.68 24.87
C ASP A 604 0.95 -18.12 24.65
N GLU A 605 0.33 -18.83 25.60
CA GLU A 605 -1.08 -19.24 25.53
C GLU A 605 -2.09 -18.09 25.63
N TYR A 606 -1.66 -16.88 26.02
CA TYR A 606 -2.47 -15.65 26.08
C TYR A 606 -2.07 -14.63 25.02
N ILE A 607 -1.05 -14.93 24.21
CA ILE A 607 -0.66 -14.09 23.08
C ILE A 607 -1.38 -14.63 21.83
N PRO A 608 -2.24 -13.84 21.17
CA PRO A 608 -3.02 -14.29 20.03
C PRO A 608 -2.17 -14.96 18.94
N ASN A 609 -2.65 -16.10 18.44
CA ASN A 609 -2.06 -16.87 17.35
C ASN A 609 -0.64 -17.41 17.56
N LYS A 610 -0.08 -17.32 18.77
CA LYS A 610 1.11 -18.13 19.09
C LYS A 610 0.76 -19.61 19.03
N LYS A 611 1.76 -20.47 18.85
CA LYS A 611 1.57 -21.92 18.75
C LYS A 611 0.79 -22.49 19.95
N SER A 612 1.11 -22.06 21.17
CA SER A 612 0.41 -22.49 22.39
C SER A 612 -1.02 -21.97 22.47
N HIS A 613 -1.27 -20.73 22.02
CA HIS A 613 -2.59 -20.14 21.94
C HIS A 613 -3.48 -20.87 20.91
N LEU A 614 -2.96 -21.14 19.72
CA LEU A 614 -3.67 -21.94 18.70
C LEU A 614 -3.98 -23.34 19.21
N ALA A 615 -3.06 -23.98 19.95
CA ALA A 615 -3.30 -25.28 20.56
C ALA A 615 -4.42 -25.24 21.61
N LYS A 616 -4.44 -24.20 22.46
CA LYS A 616 -5.48 -23.98 23.48
C LYS A 616 -6.88 -23.88 22.88
N TYR A 617 -7.01 -23.28 21.69
CA TYR A 617 -8.30 -23.09 21.02
C TYR A 617 -8.57 -24.09 19.87
N GLY A 618 -7.70 -25.09 19.66
CA GLY A 618 -7.94 -26.15 18.66
C GLY A 618 -7.68 -25.75 17.20
N HIS A 619 -6.82 -24.76 16.94
CA HIS A 619 -6.54 -24.20 15.62
C HIS A 619 -5.09 -24.38 15.15
N VAL A 620 -4.44 -25.47 15.55
CA VAL A 620 -3.02 -25.75 15.19
C VAL A 620 -2.84 -25.91 13.68
N ASP A 621 -3.89 -26.31 12.95
CA ASP A 621 -3.92 -26.38 11.49
C ASP A 621 -3.70 -25.00 10.82
N LYS A 622 -3.95 -23.91 11.53
CA LYS A 622 -3.81 -22.53 11.05
C LYS A 622 -2.43 -21.91 11.27
N LEU A 623 -1.45 -22.66 11.76
CA LEU A 623 -0.11 -22.14 12.09
C LEU A 623 0.59 -21.43 10.90
N ASN A 624 0.29 -21.83 9.66
CA ASN A 624 0.90 -21.26 8.46
C ASN A 624 0.18 -20.00 7.94
N THR A 625 -1.05 -19.74 8.40
CA THR A 625 -1.86 -18.61 7.93
C THR A 625 -2.10 -17.57 9.02
N ALA A 626 -2.36 -18.00 10.25
CA ALA A 626 -2.63 -17.15 11.40
C ALA A 626 -1.42 -16.25 11.72
N PHE A 627 -1.68 -14.97 11.92
CA PHE A 627 -0.64 -13.99 12.20
C PHE A 627 -0.54 -13.69 13.69
N SER A 628 0.67 -13.68 14.24
CA SER A 628 0.95 -13.41 15.66
C SER A 628 1.99 -12.32 15.81
N SER A 629 2.00 -11.66 16.97
CA SER A 629 2.97 -10.61 17.31
C SER A 629 4.38 -11.16 17.50
N ASN A 630 5.36 -10.28 17.36
CA ASN A 630 6.77 -10.57 17.62
C ASN A 630 7.36 -9.55 18.60
N ILE A 631 7.21 -9.84 19.89
CA ILE A 631 7.72 -9.01 20.97
C ILE A 631 8.71 -9.85 21.75
N ASP A 632 9.99 -9.57 21.55
CA ASP A 632 11.06 -10.24 22.28
C ASP A 632 11.26 -9.64 23.67
N SER A 633 12.18 -10.23 24.44
CA SER A 633 12.48 -9.77 25.80
C SER A 633 13.05 -8.35 25.87
N THR A 634 13.69 -7.88 24.80
CA THR A 634 14.29 -6.54 24.73
C THR A 634 13.21 -5.49 24.55
N ILE A 635 12.32 -5.72 23.58
CA ILE A 635 11.15 -4.87 23.33
C ILE A 635 10.22 -4.87 24.55
N ALA A 636 10.00 -6.04 25.18
CA ALA A 636 9.19 -6.12 26.39
C ALA A 636 9.74 -5.26 27.54
N LYS A 637 11.06 -5.26 27.77
CA LYS A 637 11.70 -4.38 28.78
C LYS A 637 11.50 -2.90 28.44
N GLU A 638 11.65 -2.55 27.17
CA GLU A 638 11.43 -1.17 26.71
C GLU A 638 9.98 -0.73 26.98
N ILE A 639 8.99 -1.55 26.61
CA ILE A 639 7.56 -1.31 26.89
C ILE A 639 7.31 -1.15 28.40
N LEU A 640 7.89 -2.00 29.23
CA LEU A 640 7.69 -1.98 30.68
C LEU A 640 8.26 -0.70 31.32
N SER A 641 9.32 -0.15 30.73
CA SER A 641 9.98 1.09 31.18
C SER A 641 9.16 2.36 30.91
N LEU A 642 8.17 2.31 30.02
CA LEU A 642 7.36 3.47 29.66
C LEU A 642 6.53 4.00 30.82
N ASP A 643 6.41 5.31 30.95
CA ASP A 643 5.49 5.95 31.89
C ASP A 643 4.11 6.15 31.22
N ILE A 644 3.30 5.08 31.23
CA ILE A 644 1.94 4.99 30.67
C ILE A 644 1.07 4.06 31.53
N ASP A 645 -0.26 4.16 31.37
CA ASP A 645 -1.22 3.26 32.03
C ASP A 645 -0.90 1.78 31.76
N ASN A 646 -0.96 0.98 32.82
CA ASN A 646 -0.69 -0.46 32.81
C ASN A 646 -1.54 -1.22 31.77
N LYS A 647 -2.76 -0.76 31.46
CA LYS A 647 -3.60 -1.37 30.43
C LYS A 647 -2.92 -1.31 29.05
N TRP A 648 -2.23 -0.22 28.73
CA TRP A 648 -1.53 -0.05 27.46
C TRP A 648 -0.26 -0.90 27.39
N LYS A 649 0.47 -1.00 28.50
CA LYS A 649 1.62 -1.92 28.61
C LYS A 649 1.19 -3.36 28.37
N LEU A 650 0.10 -3.80 29.02
CA LEU A 650 -0.43 -5.15 28.88
C LEU A 650 -0.86 -5.45 27.44
N LEU A 651 -1.60 -4.53 26.81
CA LEU A 651 -2.01 -4.67 25.41
C LEU A 651 -0.79 -4.75 24.48
N LEU A 652 0.19 -3.86 24.67
CA LEU A 652 1.43 -3.91 23.90
C LEU A 652 2.12 -5.26 24.05
N LEU A 653 2.24 -5.83 25.25
CA LEU A 653 2.83 -7.15 25.45
C LEU A 653 2.04 -8.29 24.77
N MET A 654 0.71 -8.16 24.63
CA MET A 654 -0.10 -9.07 23.82
C MET A 654 0.12 -8.88 22.30
N GLY A 655 0.83 -7.82 21.89
CA GLY A 655 0.96 -7.41 20.51
C GLY A 655 -0.17 -6.52 20.01
N ILE A 656 -0.96 -5.94 20.89
CA ILE A 656 -2.04 -5.02 20.55
C ILE A 656 -1.56 -3.59 20.82
N GLY A 657 -1.32 -2.84 19.76
CA GLY A 657 -0.92 -1.45 19.86
C GLY A 657 -2.10 -0.49 19.74
N VAL A 658 -2.00 0.69 20.35
CA VAL A 658 -3.10 1.66 20.37
C VAL A 658 -2.63 3.04 19.91
N PHE A 659 -3.18 3.53 18.79
CA PHE A 659 -3.04 4.92 18.34
C PHE A 659 -4.19 5.75 18.91
N ALA A 660 -3.96 6.33 20.08
CA ALA A 660 -4.73 7.44 20.61
C ALA A 660 -3.83 8.69 20.64
N LYS A 661 -4.41 9.89 20.75
CA LYS A 661 -3.68 11.10 21.15
C LYS A 661 -3.11 10.91 22.57
N HIS A 662 -2.02 10.17 22.68
CA HIS A 662 -1.33 9.91 23.93
C HIS A 662 -0.32 11.02 24.19
N THR A 663 -0.16 11.40 25.45
CA THR A 663 0.79 12.44 25.89
C THR A 663 2.25 11.98 25.85
N ASN A 664 2.52 10.69 25.65
CA ASN A 664 3.86 10.11 25.75
C ASN A 664 4.46 9.88 24.35
N SER A 665 5.49 10.64 24.02
CA SER A 665 6.17 10.58 22.71
C SER A 665 6.91 9.26 22.48
N LYS A 666 7.52 8.69 23.53
CA LYS A 666 8.26 7.41 23.46
C LYS A 666 7.33 6.24 23.13
N TYR A 667 6.16 6.18 23.77
CA TYR A 667 5.14 5.19 23.44
C TYR A 667 4.77 5.24 21.95
N MET A 668 4.55 6.45 21.42
CA MET A 668 4.20 6.65 20.01
C MET A 668 5.34 6.25 19.07
N GLU A 669 6.59 6.42 19.48
CA GLU A 669 7.77 6.00 18.70
C GLU A 669 7.90 4.47 18.64
N ILE A 670 7.81 3.80 19.79
CA ILE A 670 7.81 2.33 19.87
C ILE A 670 6.65 1.76 19.07
N MET A 671 5.45 2.31 19.23
CA MET A 671 4.27 1.92 18.47
C MET A 671 4.49 2.00 16.95
N LYS A 672 5.07 3.10 16.47
CA LYS A 672 5.39 3.28 15.04
C LYS A 672 6.42 2.26 14.59
N GLN A 673 7.48 2.04 15.37
CA GLN A 673 8.50 1.06 15.06
C GLN A 673 7.92 -0.35 14.95
N LEU A 674 7.14 -0.79 15.94
CA LEU A 674 6.51 -2.12 15.95
C LEU A 674 5.51 -2.28 14.81
N ALA A 675 4.76 -1.24 14.47
CA ALA A 675 3.84 -1.25 13.33
C ALA A 675 4.60 -1.35 11.99
N THR A 676 5.70 -0.60 11.81
CA THR A 676 6.55 -0.66 10.61
C THR A 676 7.20 -2.04 10.44
N GLN A 677 7.63 -2.65 11.54
CA GLN A 677 8.25 -3.98 11.55
C GLN A 677 7.23 -5.13 11.46
N GLN A 678 5.92 -4.84 11.46
CA GLN A 678 4.85 -5.82 11.55
C GLN A 678 4.99 -6.75 12.76
N TYR A 679 5.36 -6.18 13.91
CA TYR A 679 5.51 -6.92 15.18
C TYR A 679 4.24 -6.90 16.04
N LEU A 680 3.27 -6.05 15.71
CA LEU A 680 1.97 -5.99 16.37
C LEU A 680 0.98 -6.94 15.71
N PHE A 681 0.24 -7.72 16.48
CA PHE A 681 -0.90 -8.51 16.04
C PHE A 681 -2.06 -7.62 15.56
N MET A 682 -2.39 -6.58 16.34
CA MET A 682 -3.49 -5.68 16.05
C MET A 682 -3.15 -4.24 16.44
N ILE A 683 -3.74 -3.29 15.74
CA ILE A 683 -3.66 -1.87 16.02
C ILE A 683 -5.08 -1.35 16.25
N ILE A 684 -5.34 -0.72 17.40
CA ILE A 684 -6.59 0.01 17.66
C ILE A 684 -6.31 1.49 17.40
N ALA A 685 -7.17 2.16 16.64
CA ALA A 685 -6.96 3.55 16.27
C ALA A 685 -8.26 4.34 16.21
N ASP A 686 -8.16 5.65 16.43
CA ASP A 686 -9.25 6.58 16.17
C ASP A 686 -9.55 6.74 14.67
N SER A 687 -10.67 7.38 14.35
CA SER A 687 -11.07 7.61 12.97
C SER A 687 -10.15 8.61 12.23
N ASP A 688 -9.38 9.43 12.94
CA ASP A 688 -8.36 10.31 12.35
C ASP A 688 -7.16 9.54 11.79
N TYR A 689 -6.88 8.35 12.31
CA TYR A 689 -5.81 7.48 11.81
C TYR A 689 -5.96 7.12 10.32
N ILE A 690 -7.19 7.13 9.80
CA ILE A 690 -7.52 6.87 8.39
C ILE A 690 -6.67 7.72 7.44
N TYR A 691 -6.26 8.92 7.86
CA TYR A 691 -5.57 9.87 7.00
C TYR A 691 -4.03 9.74 7.01
N GLY A 692 -3.41 9.12 8.03
CA GLY A 692 -2.02 9.47 8.37
C GLY A 692 -0.89 8.45 8.29
N THR A 693 -1.17 7.15 8.06
CA THR A 693 -0.09 6.14 8.03
C THR A 693 -0.29 5.08 6.94
N ASN A 694 0.82 4.50 6.48
CA ASN A 694 0.87 3.51 5.38
C ASN A 694 1.46 2.18 5.87
N TYR A 695 0.96 1.66 7.00
CA TYR A 695 1.34 0.32 7.42
C TYR A 695 0.66 -0.74 6.56
N LEU A 696 1.35 -1.86 6.39
CA LEU A 696 0.85 -3.01 5.64
C LEU A 696 -0.12 -3.80 6.51
N LEU A 697 -1.40 -3.43 6.46
CA LEU A 697 -2.49 -4.08 7.20
C LEU A 697 -3.25 -5.06 6.29
N CYS A 698 -3.60 -6.22 6.85
CA CYS A 698 -4.26 -7.30 6.13
C CYS A 698 -5.76 -7.40 6.43
N GLN A 699 -6.17 -7.13 7.67
CA GLN A 699 -7.58 -7.18 8.08
C GLN A 699 -8.00 -5.89 8.78
N GLY A 700 -9.29 -5.56 8.74
CA GLY A 700 -9.85 -4.37 9.37
C GLY A 700 -11.16 -4.62 10.12
N TYR A 701 -11.42 -3.77 11.10
CA TYR A 701 -12.71 -3.64 11.80
C TYR A 701 -13.10 -2.16 11.84
N ILE A 702 -14.36 -1.90 11.56
CA ILE A 702 -15.02 -0.60 11.70
C ILE A 702 -15.98 -0.72 12.88
N GLY A 703 -15.63 -0.04 13.98
CA GLY A 703 -16.41 -0.01 15.20
C GLY A 703 -17.77 0.68 15.04
N ASN A 704 -18.65 0.51 16.02
CA ASN A 704 -19.97 1.14 16.02
C ASN A 704 -19.90 2.59 16.52
N GLY A 705 -20.87 3.42 16.11
CA GLY A 705 -21.07 4.77 16.64
C GLY A 705 -20.18 5.87 16.03
N MET A 706 -19.37 5.54 15.01
CA MET A 706 -18.56 6.54 14.30
C MET A 706 -19.39 7.30 13.27
N LYS A 707 -19.06 8.59 13.07
CA LYS A 707 -19.59 9.37 11.94
C LYS A 707 -18.75 9.07 10.70
N LEU A 708 -19.31 8.27 9.79
CA LEU A 708 -18.64 7.84 8.56
C LEU A 708 -19.25 8.47 7.32
N THR A 709 -18.40 8.93 6.40
CA THR A 709 -18.77 9.27 5.02
C THR A 709 -18.34 8.11 4.09
N PRO A 710 -18.93 7.98 2.88
CA PRO A 710 -18.47 7.00 1.90
C PRO A 710 -16.97 7.12 1.61
N GLU A 711 -16.48 8.35 1.49
CA GLU A 711 -15.09 8.66 1.22
C GLU A 711 -14.17 8.27 2.38
N LYS A 712 -14.56 8.55 3.64
CA LYS A 712 -13.84 8.10 4.84
C LYS A 712 -13.77 6.58 4.94
N ILE A 713 -14.87 5.88 4.59
CA ILE A 713 -14.87 4.42 4.51
C ILE A 713 -13.94 3.93 3.40
N ILE A 714 -13.99 4.50 2.19
CA ILE A 714 -13.10 4.13 1.08
C ILE A 714 -11.63 4.31 1.48
N GLN A 715 -11.30 5.40 2.19
CA GLN A 715 -9.95 5.63 2.69
C GLN A 715 -9.56 4.64 3.78
N ALA A 716 -10.45 4.35 4.74
CA ALA A 716 -10.24 3.34 5.78
C ALA A 716 -9.98 1.96 5.17
N ILE A 717 -10.82 1.56 4.22
CA ILE A 717 -10.68 0.29 3.50
C ILE A 717 -9.39 0.26 2.70
N GLY A 718 -9.02 1.37 2.06
CA GLY A 718 -7.76 1.49 1.33
C GLY A 718 -6.52 1.23 2.18
N ARG A 719 -6.60 1.31 3.52
CA ARG A 719 -5.51 0.95 4.45
C ARG A 719 -5.32 -0.57 4.59
N VAL A 720 -6.34 -1.35 4.28
CA VAL A 720 -6.35 -2.81 4.38
C VAL A 720 -6.11 -3.44 3.01
N GLY A 721 -5.49 -4.62 2.97
CA GLY A 721 -5.23 -5.36 1.72
C GLY A 721 -3.96 -4.93 0.99
N ARG A 722 -3.01 -4.31 1.72
CA ARG A 722 -1.68 -3.95 1.21
C ARG A 722 -0.64 -5.09 1.36
N GLY A 723 -1.03 -6.22 1.96
CA GLY A 723 -0.18 -7.40 2.18
C GLY A 723 0.22 -8.20 0.93
N GLN A 724 0.93 -9.31 1.13
CA GLN A 724 1.50 -10.12 0.05
C GLN A 724 0.41 -10.67 -0.90
N GLN A 725 0.80 -10.99 -2.14
CA GLN A 725 -0.12 -11.49 -3.17
C GLN A 725 -0.67 -12.89 -2.82
N GLY A 726 -1.95 -13.16 -3.11
CA GLY A 726 -2.65 -14.40 -2.76
C GLY A 726 -3.31 -14.48 -1.38
N GLN A 727 -3.34 -13.38 -0.61
CA GLN A 727 -3.92 -13.34 0.75
C GLN A 727 -5.36 -12.82 0.76
N LYS A 728 -6.25 -13.46 1.52
CA LYS A 728 -7.63 -13.01 1.75
C LYS A 728 -7.65 -11.83 2.70
N ASN A 729 -8.22 -10.70 2.28
CA ASN A 729 -8.34 -9.49 3.09
C ASN A 729 -9.81 -9.17 3.31
N SER A 730 -10.16 -8.78 4.53
CA SER A 730 -11.52 -8.49 4.92
C SER A 730 -11.60 -7.28 5.85
N ILE A 731 -12.73 -6.59 5.77
CA ILE A 731 -13.12 -5.52 6.67
C ILE A 731 -14.49 -5.82 7.23
N ARG A 732 -14.58 -5.74 8.54
CA ARG A 732 -15.79 -6.08 9.30
C ARG A 732 -16.45 -4.82 9.80
N PHE A 733 -17.73 -4.67 9.52
CA PHE A 733 -18.55 -3.56 9.97
C PHE A 733 -19.41 -4.01 11.14
N ARG A 734 -19.35 -3.27 12.24
CA ARG A 734 -20.23 -3.51 13.40
C ARG A 734 -21.64 -2.94 13.18
N ASN A 735 -21.82 -2.06 12.20
CA ASN A 735 -23.11 -1.52 11.78
C ASN A 735 -23.31 -1.69 10.27
N ILE A 736 -24.41 -2.33 9.88
CA ILE A 736 -24.75 -2.60 8.48
C ILE A 736 -25.06 -1.32 7.68
N GLN A 737 -25.55 -0.27 8.36
CA GLN A 737 -25.87 1.00 7.71
C GLN A 737 -24.62 1.66 7.13
N ASP A 738 -23.46 1.48 7.76
CA ASP A 738 -22.18 2.00 7.27
C ASP A 738 -21.80 1.35 5.94
N VAL A 739 -22.12 0.07 5.75
CA VAL A 739 -21.88 -0.64 4.48
C VAL A 739 -22.78 -0.08 3.37
N GLN A 740 -24.02 0.27 3.69
CA GLN A 740 -24.95 0.85 2.71
C GLN A 740 -24.45 2.19 2.14
N LEU A 741 -23.66 2.96 2.89
CA LEU A 741 -23.03 4.20 2.41
C LEU A 741 -22.13 3.96 1.18
N LEU A 742 -21.62 2.73 1.00
CA LEU A 742 -20.81 2.34 -0.16
C LEU A 742 -21.64 1.95 -1.39
N PHE A 743 -22.93 1.65 -1.26
CA PHE A 743 -23.72 1.11 -2.38
C PHE A 743 -24.81 2.06 -2.87
N PHE A 744 -25.05 3.17 -2.16
CA PHE A 744 -26.11 4.12 -2.47
C PHE A 744 -25.62 5.57 -2.43
N PRO A 745 -26.22 6.47 -3.24
CA PRO A 745 -25.91 7.89 -3.20
C PRO A 745 -26.32 8.52 -1.86
N GLN A 746 -25.52 9.50 -1.41
CA GLN A 746 -25.82 10.29 -0.23
C GLN A 746 -26.50 11.60 -0.64
N THR A 747 -27.48 12.04 0.14
CA THR A 747 -28.17 13.33 -0.07
C THR A 747 -27.33 14.53 0.35
N HIS A 748 -26.48 14.36 1.37
CA HIS A 748 -25.57 15.38 1.88
C HIS A 748 -24.16 14.82 1.93
N ASN A 749 -23.20 15.51 1.29
CA ASN A 749 -21.79 15.13 1.32
C ASN A 749 -20.93 16.34 1.73
N PRO A 750 -20.46 16.40 3.00
CA PRO A 750 -19.69 17.54 3.49
C PRO A 750 -18.37 17.73 2.72
N GLU A 751 -17.76 16.66 2.22
CA GLU A 751 -16.52 16.76 1.45
C GLU A 751 -16.72 17.52 0.15
N ILE A 752 -17.82 17.26 -0.57
CA ILE A 752 -18.16 17.98 -1.81
C ILE A 752 -18.45 19.45 -1.49
N GLU A 753 -19.23 19.72 -0.46
CA GLU A 753 -19.57 21.09 -0.08
C GLU A 753 -18.35 21.90 0.35
N ASN A 754 -17.47 21.30 1.15
CA ASN A 754 -16.25 21.95 1.61
C ASN A 754 -15.24 22.12 0.48
N MET A 755 -15.11 21.14 -0.43
CA MET A 755 -14.30 21.29 -1.63
C MET A 755 -14.79 22.47 -2.47
N LYS A 756 -16.12 22.63 -2.60
CA LYS A 756 -16.73 23.78 -3.29
C LYS A 756 -16.41 25.10 -2.61
N LYS A 757 -16.46 25.18 -1.28
CA LYS A 757 -16.21 26.41 -0.50
C LYS A 757 -14.73 26.82 -0.46
N ILE A 758 -13.84 25.84 -0.24
CA ILE A 758 -12.41 26.07 -0.03
C ILE A 758 -11.72 26.50 -1.32
N TYR A 759 -12.08 25.86 -2.43
CA TYR A 759 -11.44 26.05 -3.74
C TYR A 759 -12.24 26.94 -4.69
N PHE A 760 -13.24 27.67 -4.16
CA PHE A 760 -13.84 28.81 -4.84
C PHE A 760 -13.03 30.07 -4.52
#